data_AF-A0A958YL25-F1
#
_entry.id   AF-A0A958YL25-F1
#
_cell.length_a   1.000
_cell.length_b   1.000
_cell.length_c   1.000
_cell.angle_alpha   90.00
_cell.angle_beta   90.00
_cell.angle_gamma   90.00
#
_symmetry.space_group_name_H-M   'P 1'
#
loop_
_entity.id
_entity.type
_entity.pdbx_description
1 polymer ?
#
loop_
_entity_poly.entity_id
_entity_poly.type
_entity_poly.pdbx_seq_one_letter_code
_entity_poly.pdbx_strand_id
1 'polypeptide(L)'
;MSFFNTLLSRNGLSAHDGRPLWRYFLTEQDFEDLRKTLSYAKPYFIDARDAALYYAEWWKRNYDGGIPNKENVFNSIGGNIQYYYNYNEFYKIAKKGGQLLGFKWIVKQNTLRFKTLLLHGGLPLTHISANQGRYLRFLLAVIEEQSETIEDFVFQPDIINLLPKSSQNDTIYENCFEIVRSILNKENVYDDLLESDSTLKSISGQLKSRANQLGVKKRESKPKNYWLMSKIGDQVSIRLTLGLAPIYTENALSNILGIEIQKSAYQFYLNDKLICVFKKLYSGNYKTEWFNQETHNWDGDDSLTNAYVIVDGNKVDIPDFIQIMPSLNEPTLWSYYSENEWRLIKGNGSADKSAAVLTPLSWISDAESQIITICDKDLRLMEFEGELEITENVESRKYLSGVESFDWIIESKKPRWIIKSNMPVIRGVIKMFLYDTSNNLVPSSQYKVWVKPHRTGAYWEEYSKLSNLPLGCINIKIVRNGVTAYDRVYNIKSLNIDFVETAIDKAKIEVKESAGISVKLYETPDFTIDINNNFYKLAIKPGNSKIPTTIKGALGLGTQRKLHFHMESPFQGMALVDKDGSIIEESTKLSLRNLYGLRLLTTPGKESILTLSNKFSTDVKISKSIIPTFQPLIAFRDEIVRLFYLADAMDHANRVCLQ
;
A
#
# COMPACT_ATOMS: atom_id res chain seq x y z
N MET A 1 -44.30 5.95 4.24
CA MET A 1 -43.52 5.46 5.40
C MET A 1 -42.42 4.57 4.82
N SER A 2 -41.17 4.67 5.27
CA SER A 2 -40.08 3.89 4.65
C SER A 2 -40.22 2.40 4.93
N PHE A 3 -39.69 1.56 4.06
CA PHE A 3 -39.72 0.11 4.25
C PHE A 3 -38.97 -0.28 5.53
N PHE A 4 -37.82 0.35 5.77
CA PHE A 4 -36.99 0.12 6.94
C PHE A 4 -37.71 0.41 8.27
N ASN A 5 -38.55 1.46 8.33
CA ASN A 5 -39.35 1.72 9.53
C ASN A 5 -40.38 0.60 9.78
N THR A 6 -41.01 0.09 8.73
CA THR A 6 -41.93 -1.05 8.82
C THR A 6 -41.21 -2.31 9.30
N LEU A 7 -39.99 -2.54 8.79
CA LEU A 7 -39.12 -3.63 9.21
C LEU A 7 -38.73 -3.54 10.70
N LEU A 8 -38.40 -2.34 11.19
CA LEU A 8 -38.10 -2.13 12.61
C LEU A 8 -39.31 -2.41 13.49
N SER A 9 -40.49 -1.88 13.13
CA SER A 9 -41.73 -2.10 13.87
C SER A 9 -42.10 -3.57 13.95
N ARG A 10 -41.93 -4.33 12.86
CA ARG A 10 -42.19 -5.78 12.84
C ARG A 10 -41.22 -6.57 13.72
N ASN A 11 -39.98 -6.10 13.86
CA ASN A 11 -38.97 -6.70 14.74
C ASN A 11 -39.07 -6.21 16.19
N GLY A 12 -40.12 -5.44 16.55
CA GLY A 12 -40.30 -4.90 17.90
C GLY A 12 -39.25 -3.84 18.29
N LEU A 13 -38.64 -3.17 17.31
CA LEU A 13 -37.60 -2.18 17.51
C LEU A 13 -38.12 -0.77 17.24
N SER A 14 -37.85 0.16 18.16
CA SER A 14 -38.17 1.58 17.99
C SER A 14 -37.13 2.32 17.13
N ALA A 15 -35.90 1.81 17.08
CA ALA A 15 -34.79 2.36 16.31
C ALA A 15 -33.79 1.27 15.92
N HIS A 16 -32.87 1.61 15.00
CA HIS A 16 -31.73 0.76 14.68
C HIS A 16 -30.77 0.66 15.88
N ASP A 17 -30.33 -0.55 16.21
CA ASP A 17 -29.50 -0.85 17.39
C ASP A 17 -28.03 -1.14 17.03
N GLY A 18 -27.63 -0.88 15.78
CA GLY A 18 -26.26 -1.05 15.31
C GLY A 18 -25.93 -2.46 14.81
N ARG A 19 -26.88 -3.40 14.81
CA ARG A 19 -26.65 -4.75 14.26
C ARG A 19 -26.44 -4.70 12.73
N PRO A 20 -25.63 -5.60 12.14
CA PRO A 20 -25.53 -5.73 10.69
C PRO A 20 -26.90 -5.98 10.04
N LEU A 21 -27.10 -5.53 8.79
CA LEU A 21 -28.41 -5.58 8.16
C LEU A 21 -28.90 -7.00 7.91
N TRP A 22 -28.00 -7.94 7.65
CA TRP A 22 -28.33 -9.34 7.50
C TRP A 22 -29.00 -9.97 8.75
N ARG A 23 -28.81 -9.39 9.95
CA ARG A 23 -29.46 -9.83 11.21
C ARG A 23 -30.92 -9.37 11.37
N TYR A 24 -31.47 -8.66 10.40
CA TYR A 24 -32.91 -8.38 10.35
C TYR A 24 -33.73 -9.49 9.68
N PHE A 25 -33.06 -10.54 9.18
CA PHE A 25 -33.67 -11.76 8.63
C PHE A 25 -34.83 -11.50 7.68
N LEU A 26 -34.59 -10.68 6.65
CA LEU A 26 -35.61 -10.41 5.64
C LEU A 26 -36.03 -11.70 4.93
N THR A 27 -37.33 -11.86 4.72
CA THR A 27 -37.89 -12.92 3.88
C THR A 27 -37.75 -12.56 2.40
N GLU A 28 -38.06 -13.48 1.50
CA GLU A 28 -38.10 -13.19 0.06
C GLU A 28 -39.19 -12.17 -0.28
N GLN A 29 -40.34 -12.25 0.39
CA GLN A 29 -41.42 -11.28 0.24
C GLN A 29 -40.99 -9.87 0.66
N ASP A 30 -40.24 -9.76 1.76
CA ASP A 30 -39.69 -8.48 2.23
C ASP A 30 -38.77 -7.82 1.22
N PHE A 31 -37.92 -8.64 0.60
CA PHE A 31 -37.00 -8.16 -0.42
C PHE A 31 -37.75 -7.66 -1.66
N GLU A 32 -38.79 -8.38 -2.10
CA GLU A 32 -39.64 -7.95 -3.21
C GLU A 32 -40.44 -6.68 -2.90
N ASP A 33 -40.92 -6.53 -1.67
CA ASP A 33 -41.63 -5.32 -1.23
C ASP A 33 -40.69 -4.11 -1.13
N LEU A 34 -39.46 -4.31 -0.66
CA LEU A 34 -38.40 -3.30 -0.71
C LEU A 34 -38.08 -2.91 -2.16
N ARG A 35 -37.91 -3.89 -3.05
CA ARG A 35 -37.62 -3.67 -4.48
C ARG A 35 -38.73 -2.88 -5.15
N LYS A 36 -40.00 -3.24 -4.91
CA LYS A 36 -41.17 -2.50 -5.41
C LYS A 36 -41.22 -1.07 -4.88
N THR A 37 -40.95 -0.89 -3.58
CA THR A 37 -40.94 0.45 -2.97
C THR A 37 -39.92 1.36 -3.65
N LEU A 38 -38.74 0.82 -3.98
CA LEU A 38 -37.69 1.56 -4.68
C LEU A 38 -38.00 1.76 -6.17
N SER A 39 -38.51 0.74 -6.87
CA SER A 39 -38.75 0.80 -8.32
C SER A 39 -39.81 1.84 -8.71
N TYR A 40 -40.77 2.12 -7.83
CA TYR A 40 -41.82 3.14 -8.01
C TYR A 40 -41.58 4.42 -7.20
N ALA A 41 -40.38 4.60 -6.62
CA ALA A 41 -40.08 5.78 -5.83
C ALA A 41 -40.11 7.06 -6.69
N LYS A 42 -40.84 8.07 -6.20
CA LYS A 42 -40.87 9.40 -6.82
C LYS A 42 -39.56 10.15 -6.57
N PRO A 43 -39.20 11.15 -7.42
CA PRO A 43 -38.07 12.03 -7.16
C PRO A 43 -38.12 12.62 -5.74
N TYR A 44 -37.00 12.57 -5.03
CA TYR A 44 -36.79 13.08 -3.66
C TYR A 44 -37.48 12.30 -2.52
N PHE A 45 -38.13 11.16 -2.79
CA PHE A 45 -38.85 10.36 -1.79
C PHE A 45 -38.19 9.03 -1.39
N ILE A 46 -36.96 8.76 -1.83
CA ILE A 46 -36.22 7.55 -1.41
C ILE A 46 -35.68 7.74 0.01
N ASP A 47 -36.08 6.88 0.94
CA ASP A 47 -35.43 6.80 2.25
C ASP A 47 -34.01 6.25 2.06
N ALA A 48 -33.03 6.98 2.59
CA ALA A 48 -31.63 6.61 2.46
C ALA A 48 -31.32 5.24 3.07
N ARG A 49 -32.03 4.84 4.14
CA ARG A 49 -31.86 3.55 4.82
C ARG A 49 -32.38 2.38 3.98
N ASP A 50 -33.47 2.60 3.22
CA ASP A 50 -34.01 1.61 2.27
C ASP A 50 -33.01 1.34 1.14
N ALA A 51 -32.35 2.40 0.64
CA ALA A 51 -31.30 2.25 -0.36
C ALA A 51 -30.10 1.46 0.19
N ALA A 52 -29.65 1.75 1.43
CA ALA A 52 -28.57 1.00 2.08
C ALA A 52 -28.93 -0.49 2.30
N LEU A 53 -30.17 -0.76 2.72
CA LEU A 53 -30.71 -2.10 2.89
C LEU A 53 -30.78 -2.87 1.57
N TYR A 54 -31.13 -2.20 0.48
CA TYR A 54 -31.17 -2.84 -0.83
C TYR A 54 -29.79 -3.29 -1.32
N TYR A 55 -28.72 -2.48 -1.13
CA TYR A 55 -27.36 -2.93 -1.45
C TYR A 55 -26.96 -4.19 -0.66
N ALA A 56 -27.34 -4.27 0.62
CA ALA A 56 -27.06 -5.42 1.47
C ALA A 56 -27.84 -6.69 1.02
N GLU A 57 -29.14 -6.57 0.76
CA GLU A 57 -29.94 -7.72 0.31
C GLU A 57 -29.65 -8.14 -1.12
N TRP A 58 -29.33 -7.19 -2.02
CA TRP A 58 -28.87 -7.51 -3.37
C TRP A 58 -27.62 -8.38 -3.34
N TRP A 59 -26.65 -8.03 -2.47
CA TRP A 59 -25.43 -8.83 -2.30
C TRP A 59 -25.75 -10.26 -1.89
N LYS A 60 -26.68 -10.41 -0.94
CA LYS A 60 -27.10 -11.70 -0.40
C LYS A 60 -27.83 -12.57 -1.43
N ARG A 61 -28.68 -11.97 -2.27
CA ARG A 61 -29.69 -12.69 -3.08
C ARG A 61 -29.47 -12.68 -4.58
N ASN A 62 -28.99 -11.56 -5.12
CA ASN A 62 -28.98 -11.28 -6.55
C ASN A 62 -27.57 -11.27 -7.16
N TYR A 63 -26.52 -11.27 -6.34
CA TYR A 63 -25.17 -11.42 -6.84
C TYR A 63 -25.00 -12.79 -7.49
N ASP A 64 -24.58 -12.80 -8.75
CA ASP A 64 -24.44 -13.98 -9.63
C ASP A 64 -23.00 -14.18 -10.12
N GLY A 65 -22.06 -13.34 -9.65
CA GLY A 65 -20.64 -13.39 -9.98
C GLY A 65 -20.13 -12.11 -10.66
N GLY A 66 -18.85 -12.12 -11.04
CA GLY A 66 -18.12 -10.98 -11.57
C GLY A 66 -17.65 -10.00 -10.49
N ILE A 67 -17.09 -8.85 -10.91
CA ILE A 67 -16.75 -7.78 -9.98
C ILE A 67 -18.05 -7.01 -9.65
N PRO A 68 -18.50 -6.98 -8.38
CA PRO A 68 -19.70 -6.24 -8.03
C PRO A 68 -19.51 -4.76 -8.31
N ASN A 69 -20.49 -4.14 -8.96
CA ASN A 69 -20.44 -2.74 -9.33
C ASN A 69 -21.77 -2.04 -9.02
N LYS A 70 -21.75 -0.71 -8.92
CA LYS A 70 -22.93 0.09 -8.52
C LYS A 70 -24.05 0.03 -9.54
N GLU A 71 -23.70 -0.12 -10.81
CA GLU A 71 -24.64 -0.12 -11.92
C GLU A 71 -25.49 -1.39 -11.91
N ASN A 72 -24.89 -2.56 -11.71
CA ASN A 72 -25.61 -3.83 -11.60
C ASN A 72 -26.63 -3.80 -10.44
N VAL A 73 -26.25 -3.26 -9.28
CA VAL A 73 -27.19 -3.10 -8.15
C VAL A 73 -28.34 -2.16 -8.49
N PHE A 74 -28.07 -1.07 -9.20
CA PHE A 74 -29.12 -0.13 -9.57
C PHE A 74 -30.06 -0.71 -10.63
N ASN A 75 -29.48 -1.37 -11.63
CA ASN A 75 -30.22 -1.96 -12.74
C ASN A 75 -31.13 -3.11 -12.28
N SER A 76 -30.75 -3.85 -11.22
CA SER A 76 -31.58 -4.93 -10.67
C SER A 76 -32.87 -4.45 -9.98
N ILE A 77 -32.96 -3.16 -9.63
CA ILE A 77 -34.18 -2.58 -9.05
C ILE A 77 -35.30 -2.55 -10.11
N GLY A 78 -34.94 -2.17 -11.34
CA GLY A 78 -35.87 -1.98 -12.44
C GLY A 78 -36.91 -0.88 -12.21
N GLY A 79 -37.87 -0.78 -13.12
CA GLY A 79 -39.00 0.14 -13.00
C GLY A 79 -38.66 1.62 -13.21
N ASN A 80 -39.50 2.50 -12.69
CA ASN A 80 -39.49 3.92 -13.02
C ASN A 80 -38.34 4.71 -12.38
N ILE A 81 -37.68 4.15 -11.35
CA ILE A 81 -36.53 4.79 -10.69
C ILE A 81 -35.42 5.15 -11.69
N GLN A 82 -35.28 4.38 -12.77
CA GLN A 82 -34.27 4.59 -13.82
C GLN A 82 -34.49 5.87 -14.63
N TYR A 83 -35.71 6.41 -14.65
CA TYR A 83 -36.01 7.70 -15.30
C TYR A 83 -35.61 8.91 -14.44
N TYR A 84 -35.44 8.71 -13.14
CA TYR A 84 -35.25 9.81 -12.17
C TYR A 84 -33.87 9.82 -11.54
N TYR A 85 -33.19 8.68 -11.53
CA TYR A 85 -31.88 8.52 -10.90
C TYR A 85 -30.94 7.74 -11.81
N ASN A 86 -29.65 8.06 -11.72
CA ASN A 86 -28.60 7.15 -12.18
C ASN A 86 -27.96 6.38 -11.01
N TYR A 87 -27.16 5.37 -11.33
CA TYR A 87 -26.49 4.53 -10.34
C TYR A 87 -25.59 5.33 -9.37
N ASN A 88 -25.00 6.45 -9.79
CA ASN A 88 -24.15 7.29 -8.93
C ASN A 88 -24.98 8.06 -7.91
N GLU A 89 -26.17 8.54 -8.28
CA GLU A 89 -27.09 9.25 -7.39
C GLU A 89 -27.70 8.29 -6.37
N PHE A 90 -28.16 7.12 -6.82
CA PHE A 90 -28.66 6.09 -5.92
C PHE A 90 -27.59 5.64 -4.91
N TYR A 91 -26.35 5.47 -5.37
CA TYR A 91 -25.22 5.19 -4.50
C TYR A 91 -24.94 6.30 -3.47
N LYS A 92 -25.10 7.59 -3.84
CA LYS A 92 -24.98 8.71 -2.87
C LYS A 92 -26.05 8.62 -1.79
N ILE A 93 -27.28 8.25 -2.14
CA ILE A 93 -28.39 8.04 -1.20
C ILE A 93 -28.07 6.87 -0.24
N ALA A 94 -27.64 5.72 -0.76
CA ALA A 94 -27.27 4.57 0.07
C ALA A 94 -26.12 4.88 1.04
N LYS A 95 -25.12 5.65 0.63
CA LYS A 95 -24.05 6.13 1.56
C LYS A 95 -24.61 6.95 2.71
N LYS A 96 -25.56 7.86 2.44
CA LYS A 96 -26.26 8.62 3.47
C LYS A 96 -27.04 7.68 4.40
N GLY A 97 -27.63 6.63 3.85
CA GLY A 97 -28.30 5.57 4.62
C GLY A 97 -27.38 4.88 5.61
N GLY A 98 -26.23 4.40 5.14
CA GLY A 98 -25.22 3.78 6.01
C GLY A 98 -24.71 4.75 7.10
N GLN A 99 -24.61 6.05 6.82
CA GLN A 99 -24.27 7.06 7.84
C GLN A 99 -25.37 7.19 8.90
N LEU A 100 -26.64 7.27 8.48
CA LEU A 100 -27.78 7.34 9.41
C LEU A 100 -27.92 6.07 10.27
N LEU A 101 -27.51 4.92 9.74
CA LEU A 101 -27.49 3.64 10.45
C LEU A 101 -26.23 3.45 11.31
N GLY A 102 -25.30 4.41 11.34
CA GLY A 102 -24.10 4.32 12.17
C GLY A 102 -23.10 3.25 11.72
N PHE A 103 -23.05 2.92 10.42
CA PHE A 103 -22.13 1.92 9.89
C PHE A 103 -20.67 2.28 10.20
N LYS A 104 -19.93 1.29 10.72
CA LYS A 104 -18.47 1.38 10.84
C LYS A 104 -17.86 1.12 9.46
N TRP A 105 -17.57 2.19 8.73
CA TRP A 105 -16.96 2.09 7.40
C TRP A 105 -15.62 1.36 7.47
N ILE A 106 -15.40 0.44 6.53
CA ILE A 106 -14.11 -0.24 6.40
C ILE A 106 -13.11 0.77 5.85
N VAL A 107 -12.06 1.01 6.63
CA VAL A 107 -10.99 1.94 6.31
C VAL A 107 -9.69 1.15 6.19
N LYS A 108 -9.12 1.13 4.98
CA LYS A 108 -7.74 0.73 4.68
C LYS A 108 -7.00 1.97 4.16
N GLN A 109 -6.23 1.84 3.09
CA GLN A 109 -5.68 2.98 2.34
C GLN A 109 -6.77 3.93 1.83
N ASN A 110 -7.98 3.44 1.60
CA ASN A 110 -9.17 4.22 1.26
C ASN A 110 -10.38 3.76 2.08
N THR A 111 -11.44 4.59 2.14
CA THR A 111 -12.72 4.16 2.72
C THR A 111 -13.50 3.33 1.69
N LEU A 112 -13.64 2.04 1.95
CA LEU A 112 -14.28 1.06 1.04
C LEU A 112 -15.82 1.08 1.18
N ARG A 113 -16.45 2.24 0.94
CA ARG A 113 -17.88 2.46 1.23
C ARG A 113 -18.82 1.51 0.49
N PHE A 114 -18.56 1.24 -0.80
CA PHE A 114 -19.38 0.30 -1.58
C PHE A 114 -19.25 -1.11 -1.02
N LYS A 115 -18.02 -1.58 -0.77
CA LYS A 115 -17.76 -2.87 -0.13
C LYS A 115 -18.44 -2.98 1.24
N THR A 116 -18.36 -1.94 2.08
CA THR A 116 -19.07 -1.92 3.37
C THR A 116 -20.57 -2.13 3.20
N LEU A 117 -21.24 -1.42 2.27
CA LEU A 117 -22.67 -1.60 2.04
C LEU A 117 -23.03 -3.05 1.68
N LEU A 118 -22.25 -3.70 0.82
CA LEU A 118 -22.45 -5.11 0.46
C LEU A 118 -22.24 -6.05 1.67
N LEU A 119 -21.15 -5.84 2.43
CA LEU A 119 -20.80 -6.68 3.58
C LEU A 119 -21.79 -6.58 4.75
N HIS A 120 -22.54 -5.48 4.84
CA HIS A 120 -23.69 -5.41 5.77
C HIS A 120 -24.80 -6.41 5.42
N GLY A 121 -24.81 -6.97 4.20
CA GLY A 121 -25.63 -8.11 3.76
C GLY A 121 -25.07 -9.48 4.10
N GLY A 122 -23.85 -9.57 4.65
CA GLY A 122 -23.19 -10.83 4.98
C GLY A 122 -22.61 -11.50 3.74
N LEU A 123 -22.97 -12.76 3.49
CA LEU A 123 -22.45 -13.55 2.39
C LEU A 123 -23.42 -13.61 1.19
N PRO A 124 -22.92 -13.74 -0.05
CA PRO A 124 -23.75 -13.92 -1.23
C PRO A 124 -24.31 -15.34 -1.27
N LEU A 125 -25.38 -15.58 -0.51
CA LEU A 125 -25.92 -16.90 -0.23
C LEU A 125 -26.30 -17.66 -1.50
N THR A 126 -27.07 -17.04 -2.39
CA THR A 126 -27.53 -17.67 -3.64
C THR A 126 -26.34 -18.18 -4.46
N HIS A 127 -25.27 -17.38 -4.54
CA HIS A 127 -24.09 -17.69 -5.32
C HIS A 127 -23.22 -18.78 -4.71
N ILE A 128 -23.05 -18.76 -3.38
CA ILE A 128 -22.32 -19.79 -2.65
C ILE A 128 -23.06 -21.12 -2.75
N SER A 129 -24.38 -21.13 -2.57
CA SER A 129 -25.20 -22.35 -2.66
C SER A 129 -25.13 -22.96 -4.06
N ALA A 130 -25.13 -22.16 -5.13
CA ALA A 130 -24.95 -22.64 -6.49
C ALA A 130 -23.55 -23.25 -6.76
N ASN A 131 -22.54 -22.90 -5.96
CA ASN A 131 -21.14 -23.30 -6.15
C ASN A 131 -20.52 -23.99 -4.92
N GLN A 132 -21.34 -24.63 -4.08
CA GLN A 132 -20.99 -25.11 -2.74
C GLN A 132 -19.65 -25.87 -2.67
N GLY A 133 -19.45 -26.86 -3.55
CA GLY A 133 -18.25 -27.70 -3.51
C GLY A 133 -16.96 -26.93 -3.78
N ARG A 134 -17.01 -25.89 -4.63
CA ARG A 134 -15.85 -25.03 -4.93
C ARG A 134 -15.53 -24.09 -3.78
N TYR A 135 -16.55 -23.45 -3.20
CA TYR A 135 -16.40 -22.59 -2.03
C TYR A 135 -15.88 -23.36 -0.80
N LEU A 136 -16.39 -24.57 -0.56
CA LEU A 136 -15.91 -25.40 0.54
C LEU A 136 -14.42 -25.74 0.40
N ARG A 137 -13.98 -26.18 -0.79
CA ARG A 137 -12.56 -26.47 -1.06
C ARG A 137 -11.69 -25.23 -0.85
N PHE A 138 -12.14 -24.08 -1.34
CA PHE A 138 -11.46 -22.81 -1.15
C PHE A 138 -11.33 -22.45 0.35
N LEU A 139 -12.44 -22.48 1.11
CA LEU A 139 -12.43 -22.16 2.54
C LEU A 139 -11.57 -23.11 3.35
N LEU A 140 -11.55 -24.40 3.00
CA LEU A 140 -10.66 -25.40 3.61
C LEU A 140 -9.19 -25.08 3.33
N ALA A 141 -8.84 -24.73 2.08
CA ALA A 141 -7.48 -24.34 1.73
C ALA A 141 -7.04 -23.06 2.48
N VAL A 142 -7.92 -22.07 2.64
CA VAL A 142 -7.64 -20.86 3.43
C VAL A 142 -7.48 -21.18 4.93
N ILE A 143 -8.25 -22.13 5.47
CA ILE A 143 -8.08 -22.64 6.85
C ILE A 143 -6.74 -23.34 7.03
N GLU A 144 -6.35 -24.22 6.09
CA GLU A 144 -5.08 -24.94 6.14
C GLU A 144 -3.89 -23.98 6.04
N GLU A 145 -4.05 -22.91 5.26
CA GLU A 145 -3.04 -21.87 5.17
C GLU A 145 -2.92 -21.07 6.47
N GLN A 146 -3.97 -21.00 7.31
CA GLN A 146 -3.99 -20.18 8.54
C GLN A 146 -3.55 -18.74 8.26
N SER A 147 -4.23 -18.13 7.29
CA SER A 147 -3.95 -16.77 6.84
C SER A 147 -4.23 -15.76 7.97
N GLU A 148 -3.34 -14.79 8.16
CA GLU A 148 -3.57 -13.65 9.07
C GLU A 148 -4.11 -12.43 8.31
N THR A 149 -3.88 -12.40 6.99
CA THR A 149 -4.30 -11.36 6.05
C THR A 149 -4.82 -11.98 4.75
N ILE A 150 -5.52 -11.21 3.92
CA ILE A 150 -6.00 -11.70 2.62
C ILE A 150 -4.82 -11.94 1.66
N GLU A 151 -3.81 -11.10 1.79
CA GLU A 151 -2.59 -11.17 1.00
C GLU A 151 -1.85 -12.50 1.20
N ASP A 152 -2.10 -13.24 2.30
CA ASP A 152 -1.52 -14.55 2.54
C ASP A 152 -1.86 -15.57 1.45
N PHE A 153 -3.10 -15.58 0.96
CA PHE A 153 -3.60 -16.58 0.02
C PHE A 153 -3.96 -16.03 -1.37
N VAL A 154 -4.26 -14.73 -1.51
CA VAL A 154 -4.73 -14.15 -2.80
C VAL A 154 -3.70 -14.25 -3.92
N PHE A 155 -2.44 -14.52 -3.57
CA PHE A 155 -1.32 -14.67 -4.49
C PHE A 155 -0.97 -16.13 -4.81
N GLN A 156 -1.75 -17.08 -4.31
CA GLN A 156 -1.52 -18.50 -4.50
C GLN A 156 -2.55 -19.04 -5.50
N PRO A 157 -2.14 -19.27 -6.77
CA PRO A 157 -3.02 -19.79 -7.82
C PRO A 157 -3.75 -21.06 -7.39
N ASP A 158 -3.08 -21.94 -6.64
CA ASP A 158 -3.64 -23.21 -6.15
C ASP A 158 -4.80 -23.03 -5.17
N ILE A 159 -4.87 -21.89 -4.47
CA ILE A 159 -5.99 -21.54 -3.61
C ILE A 159 -7.05 -20.79 -4.41
N ILE A 160 -6.70 -19.69 -5.08
CA ILE A 160 -7.67 -18.82 -5.75
C ILE A 160 -8.40 -19.53 -6.91
N ASN A 161 -7.75 -20.45 -7.62
CA ASN A 161 -8.35 -21.19 -8.73
C ASN A 161 -9.36 -22.26 -8.28
N LEU A 162 -9.47 -22.53 -6.98
CA LEU A 162 -10.55 -23.36 -6.43
C LEU A 162 -11.91 -22.68 -6.59
N LEU A 163 -11.93 -21.35 -6.63
CA LEU A 163 -13.14 -20.58 -6.89
C LEU A 163 -13.45 -20.49 -8.39
N PRO A 164 -14.74 -20.46 -8.79
CA PRO A 164 -15.13 -20.12 -10.16
C PRO A 164 -14.51 -18.79 -10.60
N LYS A 165 -14.17 -18.62 -11.88
CA LYS A 165 -13.66 -17.34 -12.43
C LYS A 165 -14.54 -16.14 -12.03
N SER A 166 -15.86 -16.31 -12.07
CA SER A 166 -16.82 -15.28 -11.64
C SER A 166 -16.79 -14.94 -10.14
N SER A 167 -16.05 -15.68 -9.32
CA SER A 167 -15.91 -15.46 -7.87
C SER A 167 -14.50 -15.05 -7.45
N GLN A 168 -13.58 -14.92 -8.41
CA GLN A 168 -12.19 -14.55 -8.15
C GLN A 168 -12.07 -13.03 -8.05
N ASN A 169 -12.50 -12.47 -6.91
CA ASN A 169 -12.40 -11.04 -6.62
C ASN A 169 -12.24 -10.75 -5.12
N ASP A 170 -11.68 -9.56 -4.82
CA ASP A 170 -11.35 -9.09 -3.47
C ASP A 170 -12.53 -9.05 -2.49
N THR A 171 -13.76 -8.91 -3.00
CA THR A 171 -14.95 -8.88 -2.15
C THR A 171 -15.29 -10.27 -1.65
N ILE A 172 -15.17 -11.28 -2.51
CA ILE A 172 -15.33 -12.69 -2.14
C ILE A 172 -14.20 -13.14 -1.23
N TYR A 173 -12.95 -12.83 -1.57
CA TYR A 173 -11.79 -13.19 -0.76
C TYR A 173 -11.89 -12.67 0.68
N GLU A 174 -12.29 -11.41 0.86
CA GLU A 174 -12.45 -10.83 2.21
C GLU A 174 -13.60 -11.46 3.00
N ASN A 175 -14.74 -11.70 2.36
CA ASN A 175 -15.87 -12.38 3.00
C ASN A 175 -15.47 -13.76 3.51
N CYS A 176 -14.89 -14.57 2.63
CA CYS A 176 -14.45 -15.91 2.96
C CYS A 176 -13.37 -15.89 4.05
N PHE A 177 -12.42 -14.95 3.97
CA PHE A 177 -11.38 -14.77 4.98
C PHE A 177 -11.97 -14.45 6.36
N GLU A 178 -12.94 -13.54 6.45
CA GLU A 178 -13.58 -13.18 7.73
C GLU A 178 -14.34 -14.36 8.37
N ILE A 179 -14.97 -15.23 7.56
CA ILE A 179 -15.56 -16.49 8.07
C ILE A 179 -14.48 -17.38 8.68
N VAL A 180 -13.42 -17.64 7.90
CA VAL A 180 -12.32 -18.52 8.32
C VAL A 180 -11.66 -17.98 9.59
N ARG A 181 -11.41 -16.68 9.64
CA ARG A 181 -10.85 -16.00 10.81
C ARG A 181 -11.74 -16.12 12.03
N SER A 182 -13.06 -15.91 11.90
CA SER A 182 -14.02 -16.10 12.99
C SER A 182 -13.96 -17.54 13.52
N ILE A 183 -13.86 -18.54 12.65
CA ILE A 183 -13.76 -19.95 13.04
C ILE A 183 -12.43 -20.24 13.76
N LEU A 184 -11.29 -19.79 13.21
CA LEU A 184 -9.97 -19.98 13.81
C LEU A 184 -9.86 -19.30 15.19
N ASN A 185 -10.46 -18.12 15.35
CA ASN A 185 -10.50 -17.37 16.61
C ASN A 185 -11.57 -17.85 17.59
N LYS A 186 -12.42 -18.81 17.20
CA LYS A 186 -13.58 -19.29 17.99
C LYS A 186 -14.59 -18.17 18.32
N GLU A 187 -14.77 -17.26 17.39
CA GLU A 187 -15.77 -16.20 17.44
C GLU A 187 -17.09 -16.68 16.82
N ASN A 188 -18.23 -16.43 17.47
CA ASN A 188 -19.56 -16.87 17.03
C ASN A 188 -20.30 -15.81 16.19
N VAL A 189 -19.57 -14.86 15.58
CA VAL A 189 -20.17 -13.67 14.94
C VAL A 189 -21.05 -14.03 13.74
N TYR A 190 -20.63 -15.03 12.97
CA TYR A 190 -21.30 -15.47 11.74
C TYR A 190 -22.14 -16.74 11.91
N ASP A 191 -22.25 -17.30 13.12
CA ASP A 191 -22.96 -18.56 13.35
C ASP A 191 -24.42 -18.48 12.89
N ASP A 192 -25.15 -17.43 13.25
CA ASP A 192 -26.54 -17.19 12.81
C ASP A 192 -26.68 -17.17 11.27
N LEU A 193 -25.67 -16.66 10.57
CA LEU A 193 -25.66 -16.60 9.11
C LEU A 193 -25.32 -17.96 8.49
N LEU A 194 -24.34 -18.66 9.06
CA LEU A 194 -23.94 -19.99 8.61
C LEU A 194 -24.99 -21.06 8.92
N GLU A 195 -25.83 -20.85 9.94
CA GLU A 195 -26.95 -21.73 10.29
C GLU A 195 -28.24 -21.41 9.53
N SER A 196 -28.29 -20.28 8.80
CA SER A 196 -29.50 -19.85 8.07
C SER A 196 -29.87 -20.75 6.89
N ASP A 197 -28.93 -21.58 6.41
CA ASP A 197 -29.08 -22.45 5.26
C ASP A 197 -28.41 -23.82 5.52
N SER A 198 -29.02 -24.90 5.03
CA SER A 198 -28.56 -26.27 5.29
C SER A 198 -27.20 -26.56 4.65
N THR A 199 -26.91 -25.95 3.50
CA THR A 199 -25.63 -26.05 2.80
C THR A 199 -24.54 -25.31 3.56
N LEU A 200 -24.81 -24.10 4.05
CA LEU A 200 -23.85 -23.36 4.87
C LEU A 200 -23.56 -24.03 6.21
N LYS A 201 -24.57 -24.65 6.83
CA LYS A 201 -24.42 -25.39 8.09
C LYS A 201 -23.44 -26.56 7.92
N SER A 202 -23.53 -27.26 6.78
CA SER A 202 -22.58 -28.33 6.42
C SER A 202 -21.16 -27.80 6.21
N ILE A 203 -21.01 -26.66 5.50
CA ILE A 203 -19.70 -26.01 5.31
C ILE A 203 -19.08 -25.65 6.67
N SER A 204 -19.83 -24.94 7.51
CA SER A 204 -19.38 -24.49 8.83
C SER A 204 -18.95 -25.66 9.72
N GLY A 205 -19.73 -26.75 9.75
CA GLY A 205 -19.38 -27.96 10.49
C GLY A 205 -18.05 -28.58 10.05
N GLN A 206 -17.81 -28.68 8.74
CA GLN A 206 -16.56 -29.21 8.19
C GLN A 206 -15.36 -28.30 8.49
N LEU A 207 -15.53 -26.99 8.36
CA LEU A 207 -14.50 -26.00 8.69
C LEU A 207 -14.13 -26.04 10.18
N LYS A 208 -15.12 -26.07 11.09
CA LYS A 208 -14.90 -26.19 12.54
C LYS A 208 -14.18 -27.50 12.89
N SER A 209 -14.57 -28.62 12.27
CA SER A 209 -13.90 -29.91 12.46
C SER A 209 -12.44 -29.87 11.99
N ARG A 210 -12.16 -29.28 10.82
CA ARG A 210 -10.80 -29.18 10.28
C ARG A 210 -9.93 -28.27 11.12
N ALA A 211 -10.44 -27.10 11.52
CA ALA A 211 -9.73 -26.15 12.37
C ALA A 211 -9.27 -26.77 13.69
N ASN A 212 -10.10 -27.60 14.32
CA ASN A 212 -9.75 -28.30 15.56
C ASN A 212 -8.65 -29.37 15.39
N GLN A 213 -8.42 -29.86 14.17
CA GLN A 213 -7.39 -30.86 13.87
C GLN A 213 -6.04 -30.24 13.50
N LEU A 214 -5.99 -28.93 13.22
CA LEU A 214 -4.78 -28.25 12.78
C LEU A 214 -3.94 -27.77 13.97
N GLY A 215 -2.63 -28.01 13.89
CA GLY A 215 -1.66 -27.35 14.78
C GLY A 215 -1.43 -25.90 14.37
N VAL A 216 -1.00 -25.05 15.30
CA VAL A 216 -0.74 -23.62 15.02
C VAL A 216 0.50 -23.47 14.12
N LYS A 217 0.33 -22.85 12.95
CA LYS A 217 1.40 -22.50 12.02
C LYS A 217 2.09 -21.23 12.52
N LYS A 218 3.40 -21.28 12.75
CA LYS A 218 4.20 -20.06 12.99
C LYS A 218 4.58 -19.44 11.66
N ARG A 219 4.20 -18.18 11.43
CA ARG A 219 4.61 -17.38 10.27
C ARG A 219 5.57 -16.28 10.72
N GLU A 220 6.54 -15.98 9.88
CA GLU A 220 7.24 -14.70 9.96
C GLU A 220 6.39 -13.67 9.20
N SER A 221 5.89 -12.66 9.93
CA SER A 221 5.05 -11.62 9.35
C SER A 221 5.88 -10.72 8.43
N LYS A 222 5.72 -10.85 7.11
CA LYS A 222 6.23 -9.90 6.11
C LYS A 222 5.04 -9.10 5.55
N PRO A 223 5.13 -7.76 5.49
CA PRO A 223 4.09 -6.99 4.81
C PRO A 223 4.12 -7.32 3.31
N LYS A 224 2.97 -7.70 2.76
CA LYS A 224 2.83 -8.00 1.34
C LYS A 224 2.42 -6.73 0.60
N ASN A 225 3.40 -5.94 0.23
CA ASN A 225 3.22 -4.70 -0.53
C ASN A 225 3.36 -4.99 -2.02
N TYR A 226 2.44 -4.49 -2.85
CA TYR A 226 2.39 -4.83 -4.27
C TYR A 226 1.80 -3.71 -5.12
N TRP A 227 2.21 -3.66 -6.39
CA TRP A 227 1.65 -2.73 -7.37
C TRP A 227 0.58 -3.43 -8.21
N LEU A 228 -0.55 -2.76 -8.39
CA LEU A 228 -1.64 -3.18 -9.27
C LEU A 228 -1.75 -2.22 -10.44
N MET A 229 -1.68 -2.76 -11.65
CA MET A 229 -2.04 -2.08 -12.88
C MET A 229 -3.49 -2.41 -13.22
N SER A 230 -4.35 -1.40 -13.24
CA SER A 230 -5.75 -1.52 -13.67
C SER A 230 -5.91 -0.96 -15.07
N LYS A 231 -6.57 -1.73 -15.94
CA LYS A 231 -6.91 -1.36 -17.32
C LYS A 231 -8.42 -1.29 -17.46
N ILE A 232 -8.96 -0.09 -17.67
CA ILE A 232 -10.41 0.12 -17.87
C ILE A 232 -10.57 0.88 -19.18
N GLY A 233 -10.99 0.17 -20.23
CA GLY A 233 -10.94 0.70 -21.59
C GLY A 233 -9.48 1.03 -21.97
N ASP A 234 -9.25 2.26 -22.44
CA ASP A 234 -7.91 2.75 -22.80
C ASP A 234 -7.16 3.39 -21.63
N GLN A 235 -7.80 3.55 -20.46
CA GLN A 235 -7.16 4.15 -19.30
C GLN A 235 -6.40 3.09 -18.49
N VAL A 236 -5.11 3.36 -18.28
CA VAL A 236 -4.24 2.53 -17.43
C VAL A 236 -3.82 3.34 -16.22
N SER A 237 -3.99 2.75 -15.03
CA SER A 237 -3.53 3.33 -13.77
C SER A 237 -2.76 2.31 -12.97
N ILE A 238 -1.68 2.74 -12.32
CA ILE A 238 -0.86 1.87 -11.49
C ILE A 238 -0.91 2.40 -10.05
N ARG A 239 -1.28 1.56 -9.10
CA ARG A 239 -1.42 1.92 -7.69
C ARG A 239 -0.68 0.95 -6.77
N LEU A 240 -0.16 1.48 -5.67
CA LEU A 240 0.47 0.69 -4.62
C LEU A 240 -0.54 0.27 -3.56
N THR A 241 -0.62 -1.03 -3.29
CA THR A 241 -1.38 -1.60 -2.17
C THR A 241 -0.42 -2.02 -1.06
N LEU A 242 -0.74 -1.61 0.17
CA LEU A 242 0.02 -1.94 1.38
C LEU A 242 -0.70 -3.03 2.17
N GLY A 243 -0.10 -4.21 2.25
CA GLY A 243 -0.61 -5.38 2.98
C GLY A 243 -0.37 -5.27 4.49
N LEU A 244 -0.90 -4.23 5.13
CA LEU A 244 -0.84 -4.05 6.58
C LEU A 244 -2.09 -4.61 7.25
N ALA A 245 -1.88 -5.50 8.23
CA ALA A 245 -2.93 -6.11 9.03
C ALA A 245 -3.59 -5.06 9.96
N PRO A 246 -4.86 -5.26 10.34
CA PRO A 246 -5.56 -4.35 11.23
C PRO A 246 -5.02 -4.37 12.67
N ILE A 247 -4.46 -5.51 13.11
CA ILE A 247 -3.92 -5.71 14.44
C ILE A 247 -2.65 -6.57 14.33
N TYR A 248 -1.62 -6.22 15.08
CA TYR A 248 -0.37 -6.95 15.20
C TYR A 248 -0.07 -7.34 16.66
N THR A 249 0.56 -8.48 16.86
CA THR A 249 1.28 -8.76 18.12
C THR A 249 2.58 -7.96 18.15
N GLU A 250 3.21 -7.86 19.32
CA GLU A 250 4.51 -7.18 19.47
C GLU A 250 5.58 -7.77 18.54
N ASN A 251 5.69 -9.11 18.52
CA ASN A 251 6.64 -9.83 17.67
C ASN A 251 6.34 -9.64 16.18
N ALA A 252 5.07 -9.70 15.78
CA ALA A 252 4.69 -9.51 14.38
C ALA A 252 5.02 -8.09 13.90
N LEU A 253 4.73 -7.06 14.72
CA LEU A 253 5.06 -5.68 14.39
C LEU A 253 6.59 -5.48 14.35
N SER A 254 7.32 -6.11 15.27
CA SER A 254 8.79 -6.05 15.29
C SER A 254 9.39 -6.60 14.00
N ASN A 255 8.89 -7.74 13.53
CA ASN A 255 9.35 -8.35 12.27
C ASN A 255 9.10 -7.43 11.06
N ILE A 256 7.96 -6.74 11.02
CA ILE A 256 7.57 -5.88 9.91
C ILE A 256 8.40 -4.58 9.89
N LEU A 257 8.64 -3.98 11.06
CA LEU A 257 9.37 -2.71 11.17
C LEU A 257 10.89 -2.93 11.29
N GLY A 258 11.34 -4.16 11.53
CA GLY A 258 12.75 -4.49 11.74
C GLY A 258 13.35 -3.87 13.00
N ILE A 259 12.51 -3.51 13.98
CA ILE A 259 12.93 -2.87 15.23
C ILE A 259 12.22 -3.49 16.44
N GLU A 260 12.80 -3.27 17.61
CA GLU A 260 12.18 -3.65 18.87
C GLU A 260 10.95 -2.78 19.19
N ILE A 261 9.87 -3.42 19.65
CA ILE A 261 8.58 -2.78 19.86
C ILE A 261 8.30 -2.66 21.37
N GLN A 262 8.44 -1.46 21.92
CA GLN A 262 8.24 -1.19 23.34
C GLN A 262 7.29 -0.01 23.60
N LYS A 263 7.11 0.87 22.62
CA LYS A 263 6.43 2.17 22.79
C LYS A 263 4.94 2.05 22.52
N SER A 264 4.18 3.05 22.96
CA SER A 264 2.71 3.03 22.84
C SER A 264 2.21 3.34 21.43
N ALA A 265 3.00 4.03 20.61
CA ALA A 265 2.62 4.41 19.26
C ALA A 265 3.82 4.48 18.30
N TYR A 266 3.61 4.03 17.07
CA TYR A 266 4.59 4.12 15.98
C TYR A 266 3.92 4.74 14.76
N GLN A 267 4.40 5.91 14.32
CA GLN A 267 3.85 6.60 13.15
C GLN A 267 4.60 6.15 11.90
N PHE A 268 3.91 5.50 10.97
CA PHE A 268 4.51 4.96 9.75
C PHE A 268 4.34 5.91 8.57
N TYR A 269 5.46 6.24 7.92
CA TYR A 269 5.52 7.15 6.80
C TYR A 269 6.04 6.45 5.55
N LEU A 270 5.47 6.82 4.41
CA LEU A 270 5.93 6.40 3.08
C LEU A 270 6.06 7.64 2.20
N ASN A 271 7.25 7.88 1.66
CA ASN A 271 7.58 9.09 0.88
C ASN A 271 7.11 10.38 1.58
N ASP A 272 7.38 10.48 2.89
CA ASP A 272 7.03 11.60 3.76
C ASP A 272 5.52 11.86 3.95
N LYS A 273 4.66 10.91 3.54
CA LYS A 273 3.23 10.91 3.85
C LYS A 273 2.97 9.98 5.04
N LEU A 274 2.26 10.47 6.06
CA LEU A 274 1.79 9.63 7.18
C LEU A 274 0.71 8.66 6.66
N ILE A 275 1.03 7.37 6.69
CA ILE A 275 0.16 6.30 6.17
C ILE A 275 -0.70 5.72 7.29
N CYS A 276 -0.11 5.41 8.43
CA CYS A 276 -0.83 4.86 9.56
C CYS A 276 -0.08 5.08 10.88
N VAL A 277 -0.79 4.87 11.99
CA VAL A 277 -0.21 4.82 13.33
C VAL A 277 -0.54 3.48 13.95
N PHE A 278 0.47 2.74 14.37
CA PHE A 278 0.30 1.52 15.16
C PHE A 278 0.16 1.89 16.63
N LYS A 279 -1.03 1.75 17.22
CA LYS A 279 -1.32 2.11 18.61
C LYS A 279 -1.49 0.89 19.50
N LYS A 280 -0.80 0.86 20.64
CA LYS A 280 -0.90 -0.21 21.64
C LYS A 280 -2.28 -0.22 22.27
N LEU A 281 -2.91 -1.38 22.29
CA LEU A 281 -4.17 -1.68 22.97
C LEU A 281 -3.90 -2.15 24.40
N TYR A 282 -4.92 -2.15 25.24
CA TYR A 282 -4.85 -2.73 26.60
C TYR A 282 -4.47 -4.22 26.60
N SER A 283 -4.75 -4.95 25.52
CA SER A 283 -4.35 -6.34 25.36
C SER A 283 -2.85 -6.54 25.12
N GLY A 284 -2.08 -5.45 24.90
CA GLY A 284 -0.68 -5.50 24.49
C GLY A 284 -0.47 -5.53 22.97
N ASN A 285 -1.50 -5.89 22.19
CA ASN A 285 -1.45 -5.86 20.73
C ASN A 285 -1.48 -4.43 20.18
N TYR A 286 -1.05 -4.24 18.94
CA TYR A 286 -0.99 -2.96 18.26
C TYR A 286 -2.06 -2.89 17.17
N LYS A 287 -2.96 -1.91 17.25
CA LYS A 287 -3.96 -1.63 16.22
C LYS A 287 -3.40 -0.69 15.17
N THR A 288 -3.64 -0.99 13.90
CA THR A 288 -3.31 -0.12 12.77
C THR A 288 -4.40 0.91 12.56
N GLU A 289 -4.10 2.19 12.82
CA GLU A 289 -4.99 3.32 12.51
C GLU A 289 -4.53 3.99 11.21
N TRP A 290 -5.30 3.86 10.14
CA TRP A 290 -4.97 4.44 8.84
C TRP A 290 -5.18 5.97 8.81
N PHE A 291 -4.20 6.67 8.24
CA PHE A 291 -4.19 8.11 8.00
C PHE A 291 -4.00 8.39 6.51
N ASN A 292 -4.42 9.58 6.06
CA ASN A 292 -4.28 10.04 4.68
C ASN A 292 -4.79 9.03 3.62
N GLN A 293 -6.12 8.97 3.46
CA GLN A 293 -6.82 7.96 2.65
C GLN A 293 -6.73 8.17 1.12
N GLU A 294 -5.58 8.62 0.63
CA GLU A 294 -5.33 8.82 -0.80
C GLU A 294 -4.84 7.52 -1.43
N THR A 295 -5.31 7.23 -2.65
CA THR A 295 -4.73 6.16 -3.46
C THR A 295 -3.30 6.53 -3.81
N HIS A 296 -2.35 5.63 -3.52
CA HIS A 296 -0.94 5.80 -3.88
C HIS A 296 -0.73 5.44 -5.35
N ASN A 297 -1.15 6.33 -6.23
CA ASN A 297 -0.90 6.20 -7.66
C ASN A 297 0.60 6.38 -7.93
N TRP A 298 1.13 5.54 -8.81
CA TRP A 298 2.48 5.71 -9.32
C TRP A 298 2.56 6.95 -10.20
N ASP A 299 3.61 7.74 -10.01
CA ASP A 299 3.86 9.01 -10.71
C ASP A 299 4.92 8.89 -11.82
N GLY A 300 5.41 7.67 -12.09
CA GLY A 300 6.49 7.41 -13.05
C GLY A 300 7.90 7.46 -12.44
N ASP A 301 8.06 7.77 -11.15
CA ASP A 301 9.36 7.70 -10.46
C ASP A 301 9.74 6.23 -10.22
N ASP A 302 10.89 5.80 -10.74
CA ASP A 302 11.44 4.45 -10.56
C ASP A 302 12.32 4.33 -9.31
N SER A 303 12.46 5.40 -8.52
CA SER A 303 13.15 5.38 -7.25
C SER A 303 12.41 4.52 -6.22
N LEU A 304 13.15 3.65 -5.50
CA LEU A 304 12.61 2.91 -4.38
C LEU A 304 12.01 3.87 -3.34
N THR A 305 10.83 3.51 -2.84
CA THR A 305 10.10 4.32 -1.88
C THR A 305 10.86 4.43 -0.56
N ASN A 306 10.81 5.61 0.05
CA ASN A 306 11.35 5.81 1.38
C ASN A 306 10.29 5.47 2.44
N ALA A 307 10.52 4.40 3.21
CA ALA A 307 9.67 4.00 4.32
C ALA A 307 10.41 4.21 5.65
N TYR A 308 9.73 4.77 6.64
CA TYR A 308 10.31 4.99 7.97
C TYR A 308 9.21 5.09 9.03
N VAL A 309 9.58 4.90 10.29
CA VAL A 309 8.72 5.20 11.44
C VAL A 309 9.27 6.35 12.25
N ILE A 310 8.37 7.15 12.81
CA ILE A 310 8.69 8.11 13.87
C ILE A 310 8.16 7.55 15.19
N VAL A 311 9.05 7.45 16.17
CA VAL A 311 8.76 7.02 17.55
C VAL A 311 9.51 7.92 18.52
N ASP A 312 8.78 8.56 19.45
CA ASP A 312 9.33 9.53 20.41
C ASP A 312 10.22 10.60 19.76
N GLY A 313 9.85 11.08 18.56
CA GLY A 313 10.62 12.07 17.79
C GLY A 313 11.81 11.50 17.00
N ASN A 314 12.20 10.25 17.21
CA ASN A 314 13.27 9.61 16.46
C ASN A 314 12.74 9.02 15.15
N LYS A 315 13.41 9.34 14.05
CA LYS A 315 13.17 8.72 12.75
C LYS A 315 14.00 7.44 12.63
N VAL A 316 13.34 6.33 12.34
CA VAL A 316 13.98 5.04 12.05
C VAL A 316 13.60 4.61 10.64
N ASP A 317 14.59 4.51 9.77
CA ASP A 317 14.38 4.05 8.41
C ASP A 317 14.04 2.56 8.40
N ILE A 318 13.04 2.21 7.60
CA ILE A 318 12.65 0.83 7.33
C ILE A 318 13.12 0.56 5.90
N PRO A 319 14.37 0.10 5.73
CA PRO A 319 14.86 -0.22 4.41
C PRO A 319 13.98 -1.32 3.83
N ASP A 320 13.89 -1.34 2.51
CA ASP A 320 13.40 -2.51 1.81
C ASP A 320 11.92 -2.86 1.97
N PHE A 321 11.12 -1.96 2.55
CA PHE A 321 9.68 -2.15 2.73
C PHE A 321 8.92 -2.39 1.40
N ILE A 322 9.37 -1.79 0.30
CA ILE A 322 8.86 -2.06 -1.05
C ILE A 322 10.06 -2.36 -1.96
N GLN A 323 10.08 -3.57 -2.52
CA GLN A 323 11.25 -4.14 -3.20
C GLN A 323 11.26 -4.00 -4.72
N ILE A 324 10.13 -3.62 -5.31
CA ILE A 324 9.99 -3.51 -6.76
C ILE A 324 9.12 -2.30 -7.10
N MET A 325 9.58 -1.51 -8.06
CA MET A 325 8.87 -0.37 -8.64
C MET A 325 8.47 -0.71 -10.09
N PRO A 326 7.34 -0.19 -10.57
CA PRO A 326 7.08 -0.14 -12.01
C PRO A 326 8.17 0.69 -12.70
N SER A 327 8.40 0.45 -13.99
CA SER A 327 9.39 1.20 -14.77
C SER A 327 8.85 1.57 -16.13
N LEU A 328 9.14 2.81 -16.55
CA LEU A 328 8.89 3.29 -17.91
C LEU A 328 10.09 3.03 -18.83
N ASN A 329 11.22 2.61 -18.28
CA ASN A 329 12.50 2.52 -18.99
C ASN A 329 13.02 1.08 -19.10
N GLU A 330 12.44 0.15 -18.35
CA GLU A 330 12.79 -1.27 -18.40
C GLU A 330 11.53 -2.15 -18.48
N PRO A 331 11.64 -3.33 -19.14
CA PRO A 331 10.61 -4.36 -19.11
C PRO A 331 10.21 -4.77 -17.69
N THR A 332 8.90 -4.84 -17.43
CA THR A 332 8.33 -5.30 -16.15
C THR A 332 7.33 -6.44 -16.37
N LEU A 333 7.33 -7.42 -15.47
CA LEU A 333 6.46 -8.59 -15.52
C LEU A 333 5.26 -8.42 -14.58
N TRP A 334 4.08 -8.71 -15.09
CA TRP A 334 2.81 -8.58 -14.38
C TRP A 334 2.05 -9.91 -14.40
N SER A 335 1.59 -10.35 -13.22
CA SER A 335 0.71 -11.52 -13.06
C SER A 335 -0.73 -11.12 -13.24
N TYR A 336 -1.55 -12.02 -13.77
CA TYR A 336 -2.98 -11.90 -13.63
C TYR A 336 -3.38 -11.76 -12.14
N TYR A 337 -4.25 -10.81 -11.83
CA TYR A 337 -4.82 -10.62 -10.49
C TYR A 337 -6.34 -10.73 -10.51
N SER A 338 -6.99 -10.00 -11.43
CA SER A 338 -8.42 -10.11 -11.71
C SER A 338 -8.71 -9.66 -13.15
N GLU A 339 -9.98 -9.69 -13.57
CA GLU A 339 -10.43 -9.45 -14.95
C GLU A 339 -9.83 -8.21 -15.62
N ASN A 340 -9.51 -7.16 -14.86
CA ASN A 340 -8.94 -5.91 -15.37
C ASN A 340 -7.68 -5.46 -14.61
N GLU A 341 -7.11 -6.33 -13.79
CA GLU A 341 -6.00 -5.96 -12.91
C GLU A 341 -4.86 -6.95 -12.99
N TRP A 342 -3.65 -6.40 -13.03
CA TRP A 342 -2.42 -7.15 -13.09
C TRP A 342 -1.51 -6.73 -11.94
N ARG A 343 -0.84 -7.69 -11.30
CA ARG A 343 0.06 -7.46 -10.17
C ARG A 343 1.51 -7.50 -10.63
N LEU A 344 2.28 -6.47 -10.31
CA LEU A 344 3.72 -6.46 -10.58
C LEU A 344 4.42 -7.58 -9.80
N ILE A 345 5.26 -8.35 -10.49
CA ILE A 345 6.05 -9.44 -9.89
C ILE A 345 7.53 -9.20 -10.12
N LYS A 346 8.34 -9.67 -9.17
CA LYS A 346 9.79 -9.64 -9.30
C LYS A 346 10.27 -10.83 -10.15
N GLY A 347 11.25 -10.56 -11.01
CA GLY A 347 11.88 -11.58 -11.85
C GLY A 347 11.15 -11.85 -13.16
N ASN A 348 11.38 -13.03 -13.71
CA ASN A 348 10.98 -13.38 -15.07
C ASN A 348 9.96 -14.53 -15.13
N GLY A 349 9.51 -15.04 -13.98
CA GLY A 349 8.59 -16.18 -13.90
C GLY A 349 7.34 -15.84 -13.10
N SER A 350 6.19 -16.24 -13.60
CA SER A 350 4.91 -16.20 -12.88
C SER A 350 4.33 -17.60 -12.70
N ALA A 351 3.74 -17.85 -11.52
CA ALA A 351 2.96 -19.05 -11.25
C ALA A 351 1.58 -19.03 -11.92
N ASP A 352 1.08 -17.84 -12.29
CA ASP A 352 -0.17 -17.71 -13.02
C ASP A 352 0.03 -18.15 -14.48
N LYS A 353 -0.97 -18.82 -15.05
CA LYS A 353 -0.93 -19.25 -16.46
C LYS A 353 -0.87 -18.08 -17.43
N SER A 354 -1.54 -16.99 -17.08
CA SER A 354 -1.55 -15.75 -17.86
C SER A 354 -0.69 -14.69 -17.16
N ALA A 355 0.19 -14.08 -17.93
CA ALA A 355 1.03 -12.98 -17.50
C ALA A 355 1.08 -11.90 -18.58
N ALA A 356 1.56 -10.72 -18.23
CA ALA A 356 1.76 -9.63 -19.15
C ALA A 356 3.13 -8.99 -18.96
N VAL A 357 3.77 -8.59 -20.05
CA VAL A 357 5.01 -7.81 -20.01
C VAL A 357 4.73 -6.41 -20.52
N LEU A 358 5.10 -5.41 -19.71
CA LEU A 358 5.06 -4.00 -20.07
C LEU A 358 6.47 -3.53 -20.39
N THR A 359 6.70 -3.03 -21.60
CA THR A 359 8.04 -2.64 -22.07
C THR A 359 8.06 -1.28 -22.76
N PRO A 360 9.21 -0.59 -22.78
CA PRO A 360 9.45 0.49 -23.74
C PRO A 360 9.28 -0.01 -25.19
N LEU A 361 8.92 0.89 -26.11
CA LEU A 361 8.72 0.56 -27.53
C LEU A 361 10.00 0.06 -28.25
N SER A 362 11.17 0.33 -27.68
CA SER A 362 12.47 -0.14 -28.19
C SER A 362 12.68 -1.65 -28.05
N TRP A 363 11.97 -2.30 -27.14
CA TRP A 363 11.95 -3.75 -27.01
C TRP A 363 11.01 -4.34 -28.06
N ILE A 364 11.47 -5.36 -28.77
CA ILE A 364 10.76 -6.01 -29.88
C ILE A 364 10.44 -7.45 -29.51
N SER A 365 9.26 -7.91 -29.92
CA SER A 365 8.80 -9.29 -29.82
C SER A 365 7.90 -9.62 -31.01
N ASP A 366 7.77 -10.89 -31.33
CA ASP A 366 6.84 -11.40 -32.34
C ASP A 366 5.41 -11.55 -31.80
N ALA A 367 5.23 -11.39 -30.48
CA ALA A 367 3.92 -11.50 -29.83
C ALA A 367 2.98 -10.34 -30.19
N GLU A 368 1.68 -10.63 -30.20
CA GLU A 368 0.65 -9.60 -30.31
C GLU A 368 0.78 -8.61 -29.14
N SER A 369 0.62 -7.33 -29.45
CA SER A 369 0.83 -6.28 -28.45
C SER A 369 -0.07 -5.09 -28.65
N GLN A 370 -0.39 -4.43 -27.54
CA GLN A 370 -1.14 -3.18 -27.50
C GLN A 370 -0.21 -2.04 -27.08
N ILE A 371 -0.37 -0.87 -27.72
CA ILE A 371 0.26 0.36 -27.24
C ILE A 371 -0.65 0.99 -26.19
N ILE A 372 -0.08 1.29 -25.03
CA ILE A 372 -0.76 2.01 -23.95
C ILE A 372 0.09 3.20 -23.51
N THR A 373 -0.57 4.28 -23.11
CA THR A 373 0.09 5.48 -22.61
C THR A 373 0.02 5.52 -21.08
N ILE A 374 1.19 5.56 -20.43
CA ILE A 374 1.32 5.70 -18.97
C ILE A 374 2.28 6.86 -18.69
N CYS A 375 1.86 7.82 -17.85
CA CYS A 375 2.65 9.01 -17.51
C CYS A 375 3.24 9.72 -18.74
N ASP A 376 2.39 9.93 -19.76
CA ASP A 376 2.74 10.57 -21.04
C ASP A 376 3.83 9.85 -21.85
N LYS A 377 4.06 8.55 -21.59
CA LYS A 377 4.93 7.68 -22.38
C LYS A 377 4.16 6.51 -22.96
N ASP A 378 4.40 6.25 -24.23
CA ASP A 378 3.87 5.07 -24.91
C ASP A 378 4.72 3.85 -24.61
N LEU A 379 4.04 2.78 -24.20
CA LEU A 379 4.62 1.50 -23.83
C LEU A 379 3.89 0.38 -24.56
N ARG A 380 4.58 -0.74 -24.73
CA ARG A 380 4.02 -1.97 -25.30
C ARG A 380 3.58 -2.90 -24.17
N LEU A 381 2.32 -3.31 -24.20
CA LEU A 381 1.76 -4.35 -23.34
C LEU A 381 1.57 -5.64 -24.15
N MET A 382 2.19 -6.73 -23.70
CA MET A 382 2.11 -8.05 -24.32
C MET A 382 1.57 -9.05 -23.30
N GLU A 383 0.36 -9.53 -23.49
CA GLU A 383 -0.24 -10.62 -22.70
C GLU A 383 0.20 -11.97 -23.29
N PHE A 384 0.58 -12.93 -22.46
CA PHE A 384 1.12 -14.21 -22.92
C PHE A 384 0.79 -15.38 -21.98
N GLU A 385 0.79 -16.59 -22.54
CA GLU A 385 0.79 -17.87 -21.82
C GLU A 385 1.98 -18.71 -22.29
N GLY A 386 2.72 -19.33 -21.35
CA GLY A 386 3.93 -20.11 -21.65
C GLY A 386 5.20 -19.27 -21.62
N GLU A 387 5.81 -19.04 -22.78
CA GLU A 387 7.08 -18.32 -22.92
C GLU A 387 6.93 -17.08 -23.80
N LEU A 388 7.52 -15.97 -23.37
CA LEU A 388 7.64 -14.74 -24.15
C LEU A 388 9.11 -14.30 -24.18
N GLU A 389 9.65 -14.11 -25.38
CA GLU A 389 10.98 -13.56 -25.59
C GLU A 389 10.87 -12.13 -26.14
N ILE A 390 11.62 -11.21 -25.53
CA ILE A 390 11.73 -9.83 -25.96
C ILE A 390 13.21 -9.50 -26.21
N THR A 391 13.47 -8.65 -27.19
CA THR A 391 14.83 -8.29 -27.59
C THR A 391 14.99 -6.78 -27.75
N GLU A 392 16.13 -6.26 -27.31
CA GLU A 392 16.57 -4.89 -27.56
C GLU A 392 18.05 -4.92 -27.92
N ASN A 393 18.38 -4.56 -29.16
CA ASN A 393 19.73 -4.65 -29.72
C ASN A 393 20.32 -6.07 -29.62
N VAL A 394 21.26 -6.30 -28.69
CA VAL A 394 21.95 -7.59 -28.46
C VAL A 394 21.45 -8.26 -27.17
N GLU A 395 20.57 -7.60 -26.41
CA GLU A 395 20.00 -8.14 -25.18
C GLU A 395 18.70 -8.88 -25.51
N SER A 396 18.60 -10.14 -25.07
CA SER A 396 17.36 -10.92 -25.07
C SER A 396 16.94 -11.21 -23.64
N ARG A 397 15.64 -11.12 -23.37
CA ARG A 397 15.03 -11.50 -22.10
C ARG A 397 13.88 -12.45 -22.35
N LYS A 398 13.89 -13.56 -21.61
CA LYS A 398 12.81 -14.56 -21.59
C LYS A 398 11.97 -14.40 -20.33
N TYR A 399 10.67 -14.45 -20.52
CA TYR A 399 9.63 -14.43 -19.48
C TYR A 399 8.79 -15.71 -19.58
N LEU A 400 8.39 -16.23 -18.43
CA LEU A 400 7.69 -17.50 -18.30
C LEU A 400 6.42 -17.33 -17.46
N SER A 401 5.34 -17.98 -17.85
CA SER A 401 4.10 -18.08 -17.08
C SER A 401 3.75 -19.55 -16.79
N GLY A 402 2.98 -19.80 -15.74
CA GLY A 402 2.66 -21.15 -15.26
C GLY A 402 3.86 -21.92 -14.68
N VAL A 403 4.90 -21.23 -14.22
CA VAL A 403 6.12 -21.82 -13.65
C VAL A 403 6.29 -21.48 -12.18
N GLU A 404 6.98 -22.33 -11.41
CA GLU A 404 7.34 -22.00 -10.04
C GLU A 404 8.14 -20.67 -10.01
N SER A 405 7.81 -19.80 -9.05
CA SER A 405 8.46 -18.50 -8.87
C SER A 405 8.82 -18.30 -7.41
N PHE A 406 9.69 -17.35 -7.12
CA PHE A 406 10.14 -17.03 -5.78
C PHE A 406 10.36 -15.53 -5.63
N ASP A 407 10.18 -15.02 -4.42
CA ASP A 407 10.41 -13.61 -4.08
C ASP A 407 11.73 -13.46 -3.33
N TRP A 408 12.36 -12.28 -3.39
CA TRP A 408 13.59 -12.01 -2.66
C TRP A 408 13.76 -10.56 -2.23
N ILE A 409 14.40 -10.39 -1.08
CA ILE A 409 14.77 -9.10 -0.51
C ILE A 409 16.28 -8.98 -0.53
N ILE A 410 16.78 -7.83 -0.98
CA ILE A 410 18.19 -7.46 -0.84
C ILE A 410 18.27 -6.32 0.18
N GLU A 411 18.96 -6.55 1.30
CA GLU A 411 19.09 -5.54 2.35
C GLU A 411 19.93 -4.35 1.85
N SER A 412 19.31 -3.18 1.73
CA SER A 412 20.00 -1.95 1.37
C SER A 412 20.73 -1.36 2.57
N LYS A 413 22.03 -1.14 2.40
CA LYS A 413 22.91 -0.43 3.35
C LYS A 413 23.20 0.99 2.90
N LYS A 414 22.15 1.70 2.49
CA LYS A 414 22.25 3.11 2.10
C LYS A 414 22.74 3.96 3.29
N PRO A 415 23.69 4.88 3.09
CA PRO A 415 24.04 5.85 4.13
C PRO A 415 22.91 6.83 4.38
N ARG A 416 22.94 7.49 5.55
CA ARG A 416 21.91 8.46 5.98
C ARG A 416 21.64 9.56 4.96
N TRP A 417 22.67 10.00 4.23
CA TRP A 417 22.51 11.03 3.20
C TRP A 417 21.72 10.56 1.97
N ILE A 418 21.55 9.25 1.71
CA ILE A 418 20.67 8.75 0.64
C ILE A 418 19.27 8.48 1.20
N ILE A 419 18.29 9.28 0.77
CA ILE A 419 16.88 9.08 1.12
C ILE A 419 16.25 8.05 0.19
N LYS A 420 16.43 8.20 -1.13
CA LYS A 420 15.91 7.27 -2.16
C LYS A 420 16.99 6.91 -3.17
N SER A 421 16.85 5.74 -3.79
CA SER A 421 17.68 5.32 -4.92
C SER A 421 16.90 4.42 -5.87
N ASN A 422 17.27 4.41 -7.15
CA ASN A 422 16.64 3.56 -8.17
C ASN A 422 17.06 2.07 -8.11
N MET A 423 17.98 1.71 -7.22
CA MET A 423 18.35 0.31 -6.92
C MET A 423 18.90 0.20 -5.49
N PRO A 424 18.92 -1.00 -4.89
CA PRO A 424 19.49 -1.20 -3.56
C PRO A 424 20.98 -0.83 -3.52
N VAL A 425 21.35 -0.04 -2.51
CA VAL A 425 22.74 0.36 -2.24
C VAL A 425 23.36 -0.62 -1.25
N ILE A 426 24.57 -1.10 -1.55
CA ILE A 426 25.35 -1.97 -0.64
C ILE A 426 26.72 -1.36 -0.30
N ARG A 427 27.30 -1.82 0.81
CA ARG A 427 28.63 -1.42 1.30
C ARG A 427 29.52 -2.66 1.48
N GLY A 428 29.96 -3.23 0.37
CA GLY A 428 30.92 -4.35 0.35
C GLY A 428 30.35 -5.76 0.56
N VAL A 429 29.11 -5.91 1.05
CA VAL A 429 28.45 -7.21 1.28
C VAL A 429 27.02 -7.17 0.75
N ILE A 430 26.58 -8.28 0.12
CA ILE A 430 25.18 -8.53 -0.23
C ILE A 430 24.57 -9.43 0.83
N LYS A 431 23.50 -8.96 1.47
CA LYS A 431 22.67 -9.77 2.36
C LYS A 431 21.31 -9.91 1.70
N MET A 432 20.89 -11.17 1.48
CA MET A 432 19.72 -11.49 0.68
C MET A 432 18.88 -12.56 1.37
N PHE A 433 17.57 -12.42 1.27
CA PHE A 433 16.59 -13.36 1.80
C PHE A 433 15.67 -13.80 0.65
N LEU A 434 15.50 -15.10 0.49
CA LEU A 434 14.69 -15.70 -0.57
C LEU A 434 13.44 -16.33 0.06
N TYR A 435 12.29 -16.18 -0.60
CA TYR A 435 11.00 -16.69 -0.12
C TYR A 435 10.35 -17.54 -1.22
N ASP A 436 9.77 -18.66 -0.83
CA ASP A 436 8.99 -19.50 -1.76
C ASP A 436 7.60 -18.90 -2.06
N THR A 437 6.81 -19.57 -2.91
CA THR A 437 5.43 -19.16 -3.25
C THR A 437 4.50 -19.10 -2.03
N SER A 438 4.80 -19.87 -0.99
CA SER A 438 4.10 -19.88 0.29
C SER A 438 4.65 -18.83 1.29
N ASN A 439 5.60 -17.99 0.87
CA ASN A 439 6.30 -16.98 1.68
C ASN A 439 7.13 -17.54 2.83
N ASN A 440 7.53 -18.81 2.77
CA ASN A 440 8.50 -19.33 3.73
C ASN A 440 9.91 -18.92 3.32
N LEU A 441 10.74 -18.58 4.31
CA LEU A 441 12.14 -18.29 4.09
C LEU A 441 12.86 -19.55 3.57
N VAL A 442 13.51 -19.40 2.43
CA VAL A 442 14.29 -20.46 1.79
C VAL A 442 15.70 -20.45 2.36
N PRO A 443 16.21 -21.59 2.88
CA PRO A 443 17.58 -21.68 3.36
C PRO A 443 18.60 -21.36 2.26
N SER A 444 19.70 -20.69 2.62
CA SER A 444 20.78 -20.34 1.70
C SER A 444 21.46 -21.53 1.02
N SER A 445 21.34 -22.72 1.57
CA SER A 445 21.83 -23.97 0.96
C SER A 445 21.00 -24.44 -0.23
N GLN A 446 19.78 -23.91 -0.42
CA GLN A 446 18.84 -24.35 -1.46
C GLN A 446 18.86 -23.46 -2.71
N TYR A 447 19.70 -22.43 -2.75
CA TYR A 447 19.84 -21.57 -3.93
C TYR A 447 21.29 -21.12 -4.12
N LYS A 448 21.62 -20.70 -5.34
CA LYS A 448 22.93 -20.15 -5.68
C LYS A 448 22.81 -18.71 -6.15
N VAL A 449 23.76 -17.88 -5.72
CA VAL A 449 23.85 -16.48 -6.11
C VAL A 449 25.11 -16.28 -6.93
N TRP A 450 24.94 -15.68 -8.10
CA TRP A 450 26.01 -15.30 -8.99
C TRP A 450 26.00 -13.79 -9.17
N VAL A 451 27.18 -13.20 -9.26
CA VAL A 451 27.32 -11.77 -9.46
C VAL A 451 28.26 -11.49 -10.62
N LYS A 452 28.07 -10.35 -11.28
CA LYS A 452 29.03 -9.81 -12.23
C LYS A 452 28.96 -8.28 -12.29
N PRO A 453 30.08 -7.59 -12.57
CA PRO A 453 30.04 -6.17 -12.89
C PRO A 453 29.11 -5.87 -14.06
N HIS A 454 28.39 -4.75 -14.02
CA HIS A 454 27.53 -4.31 -15.12
C HIS A 454 28.35 -3.65 -16.24
N ARG A 455 29.10 -4.46 -16.99
CA ARG A 455 29.86 -4.04 -18.18
C ARG A 455 29.91 -5.17 -19.22
N THR A 456 30.08 -4.79 -20.48
CA THR A 456 30.25 -5.73 -21.60
C THR A 456 31.46 -6.64 -21.35
N GLY A 457 31.31 -7.93 -21.65
CA GLY A 457 32.37 -8.94 -21.49
C GLY A 457 32.62 -9.43 -20.05
N ALA A 458 31.84 -8.98 -19.05
CA ALA A 458 31.95 -9.51 -17.69
C ALA A 458 31.35 -10.91 -17.54
N TYR A 459 32.04 -11.77 -16.77
CA TYR A 459 31.65 -13.15 -16.49
C TYR A 459 30.91 -13.26 -15.15
N TRP A 460 30.06 -14.28 -15.02
CA TRP A 460 29.35 -14.60 -13.78
C TRP A 460 30.27 -15.36 -12.83
N GLU A 461 30.35 -14.89 -11.59
CA GLU A 461 31.11 -15.53 -10.51
C GLU A 461 30.18 -15.89 -9.35
N GLU A 462 30.41 -17.02 -8.70
CA GLU A 462 29.59 -17.47 -7.57
C GLU A 462 29.90 -16.62 -6.34
N TYR A 463 28.86 -16.03 -5.72
CA TYR A 463 29.01 -15.09 -4.61
C TYR A 463 29.76 -15.69 -3.42
N SER A 464 29.52 -16.97 -3.11
CA SER A 464 30.18 -17.70 -2.02
C SER A 464 31.70 -17.85 -2.19
N LYS A 465 32.22 -17.69 -3.42
CA LYS A 465 33.64 -17.83 -3.74
C LYS A 465 34.38 -16.49 -3.85
N LEU A 466 33.65 -15.37 -3.82
CA LEU A 466 34.23 -14.05 -3.97
C LEU A 466 34.81 -13.56 -2.65
N SER A 467 36.07 -13.11 -2.70
CA SER A 467 36.71 -12.43 -1.56
C SER A 467 36.29 -10.96 -1.46
N ASN A 468 36.00 -10.31 -2.58
CA ASN A 468 35.62 -8.90 -2.64
C ASN A 468 34.60 -8.64 -3.75
N LEU A 469 33.60 -7.81 -3.45
CA LEU A 469 32.64 -7.36 -4.46
C LEU A 469 33.20 -6.22 -5.32
N PRO A 470 32.91 -6.22 -6.64
CA PRO A 470 33.27 -5.12 -7.51
C PRO A 470 32.60 -3.81 -7.10
N LEU A 471 33.24 -2.69 -7.40
CA LEU A 471 32.68 -1.35 -7.18
C LEU A 471 31.67 -1.01 -8.29
N GLY A 472 30.66 -0.19 -7.98
CA GLY A 472 29.66 0.28 -8.94
C GLY A 472 28.47 -0.66 -9.09
N CYS A 473 27.87 -0.70 -10.28
CA CYS A 473 26.68 -1.48 -10.56
C CYS A 473 27.03 -2.96 -10.76
N ILE A 474 26.32 -3.83 -10.04
CA ILE A 474 26.51 -5.28 -10.05
C ILE A 474 25.20 -5.93 -10.50
N ASN A 475 25.27 -6.80 -11.50
CA ASN A 475 24.16 -7.69 -11.83
C ASN A 475 24.19 -8.91 -10.92
N ILE A 476 23.03 -9.31 -10.43
CA ILE A 476 22.80 -10.50 -9.60
C ILE A 476 22.00 -11.50 -10.41
N LYS A 477 22.37 -12.77 -10.29
CA LYS A 477 21.63 -13.92 -10.83
C LYS A 477 21.38 -14.91 -9.68
N ILE A 478 20.11 -15.20 -9.44
CA ILE A 478 19.66 -16.13 -8.40
C ILE A 478 19.14 -17.39 -9.10
N VAL A 479 19.63 -18.57 -8.68
CA VAL A 479 19.25 -19.85 -9.27
C VAL A 479 18.72 -20.79 -8.19
N ARG A 480 17.50 -21.29 -8.38
CA ARG A 480 16.83 -22.27 -7.50
C ARG A 480 15.98 -23.19 -8.36
N ASN A 481 16.08 -24.51 -8.17
CA ASN A 481 15.24 -25.52 -8.84
C ASN A 481 15.10 -25.35 -10.37
N GLY A 482 16.17 -24.89 -11.05
CA GLY A 482 16.14 -24.62 -12.50
C GLY A 482 15.55 -23.25 -12.89
N VAL A 483 14.89 -22.55 -11.97
CA VAL A 483 14.37 -21.19 -12.14
C VAL A 483 15.51 -20.18 -11.90
N THR A 484 15.62 -19.21 -12.81
CA THR A 484 16.63 -18.14 -12.74
C THR A 484 15.94 -16.78 -12.64
N ALA A 485 16.37 -15.98 -11.68
CA ALA A 485 15.96 -14.58 -11.53
C ALA A 485 17.17 -13.65 -11.60
N TYR A 486 16.93 -12.40 -12.02
CA TYR A 486 17.95 -11.37 -12.15
C TYR A 486 17.58 -10.13 -11.35
N ASP A 487 18.58 -9.49 -10.77
CA ASP A 487 18.43 -8.22 -10.04
C ASP A 487 19.71 -7.38 -10.14
N ARG A 488 19.71 -6.17 -9.59
CA ARG A 488 20.85 -5.25 -9.59
C ARG A 488 21.03 -4.56 -8.26
N VAL A 489 22.30 -4.30 -7.92
CA VAL A 489 22.69 -3.51 -6.75
C VAL A 489 23.81 -2.55 -7.11
N TYR A 490 23.97 -1.49 -6.32
CA TYR A 490 25.09 -0.57 -6.47
C TYR A 490 26.00 -0.60 -5.24
N ASN A 491 27.26 -1.01 -5.43
CA ASN A 491 28.25 -1.07 -4.36
C ASN A 491 29.03 0.23 -4.28
N ILE A 492 28.83 0.97 -3.19
CA ILE A 492 29.52 2.24 -2.93
C ILE A 492 30.72 2.10 -1.98
N LYS A 493 30.96 0.89 -1.42
CA LYS A 493 31.95 0.64 -0.36
C LYS A 493 31.85 1.68 0.77
N SER A 494 32.88 2.50 0.94
CA SER A 494 33.01 3.48 2.02
C SER A 494 32.66 4.91 1.62
N LEU A 495 32.22 5.15 0.37
CA LEU A 495 31.83 6.47 -0.11
C LEU A 495 30.86 7.13 0.87
N ASN A 496 31.22 8.33 1.32
CA ASN A 496 30.39 9.13 2.21
C ASN A 496 30.33 10.59 1.75
N ILE A 497 29.26 11.27 2.16
CA ILE A 497 29.08 12.71 1.95
C ILE A 497 28.84 13.32 3.33
N ASP A 498 29.67 14.31 3.67
CA ASP A 498 29.56 15.07 4.92
C ASP A 498 29.08 16.48 4.64
N PHE A 499 28.22 17.01 5.52
CA PHE A 499 27.76 18.39 5.46
C PHE A 499 28.69 19.25 6.33
N VAL A 500 29.43 20.17 5.71
CA VAL A 500 30.53 20.92 6.36
C VAL A 500 30.06 22.29 6.84
N GLU A 501 29.37 23.03 5.98
CA GLU A 501 28.79 24.34 6.30
C GLU A 501 27.33 24.31 5.86
N THR A 502 26.40 24.60 6.75
CA THR A 502 24.96 24.52 6.46
C THR A 502 24.25 25.75 6.99
N ALA A 503 23.37 26.31 6.17
CA ALA A 503 22.47 27.41 6.48
C ALA A 503 21.19 27.24 5.64
N ILE A 504 20.22 28.13 5.83
CA ILE A 504 18.92 28.01 5.18
C ILE A 504 19.00 28.30 3.67
N ASP A 505 19.97 29.12 3.27
CA ASP A 505 20.16 29.66 1.93
C ASP A 505 21.45 29.16 1.24
N LYS A 506 22.38 28.57 1.99
CA LYS A 506 23.65 28.05 1.49
C LYS A 506 24.08 26.79 2.21
N ALA A 507 24.72 25.89 1.50
CA ALA A 507 25.34 24.71 2.07
C ALA A 507 26.63 24.32 1.34
N LYS A 508 27.52 23.63 2.05
CA LYS A 508 28.75 23.08 1.52
C LYS A 508 28.86 21.64 1.97
N ILE A 509 29.04 20.76 1.01
CA ILE A 509 29.20 19.32 1.26
C ILE A 509 30.56 18.85 0.74
N GLU A 510 31.08 17.81 1.37
CA GLU A 510 32.35 17.17 1.04
C GLU A 510 32.13 15.70 0.68
N VAL A 511 32.67 15.27 -0.45
CA VAL A 511 32.66 13.87 -0.88
C VAL A 511 33.95 13.19 -0.41
N LYS A 512 33.79 12.11 0.38
CA LYS A 512 34.91 11.32 0.93
C LYS A 512 34.93 9.91 0.37
N GLU A 513 36.13 9.36 0.20
CA GLU A 513 36.38 7.96 -0.13
C GLU A 513 35.65 7.47 -1.40
N SER A 514 35.65 8.31 -2.45
CA SER A 514 34.92 7.99 -3.69
C SER A 514 35.49 6.82 -4.48
N ALA A 515 36.77 6.47 -4.27
CA ALA A 515 37.44 5.32 -4.89
C ALA A 515 37.21 5.20 -6.41
N GLY A 516 37.12 6.35 -7.12
CA GLY A 516 36.90 6.41 -8.57
C GLY A 516 35.43 6.50 -9.00
N ILE A 517 34.46 6.47 -8.07
CA ILE A 517 33.06 6.78 -8.35
C ILE A 517 32.91 8.28 -8.58
N SER A 518 32.41 8.65 -9.76
CA SER A 518 31.97 10.02 -10.05
C SER A 518 30.66 10.32 -9.31
N VAL A 519 30.63 11.42 -8.58
CA VAL A 519 29.41 11.96 -7.96
C VAL A 519 28.96 13.14 -8.81
N LYS A 520 27.69 13.18 -9.19
CA LYS A 520 27.07 14.32 -9.87
C LYS A 520 25.82 14.73 -9.12
N LEU A 521 25.71 16.01 -8.79
CA LEU A 521 24.47 16.60 -8.29
C LEU A 521 23.80 17.41 -9.41
N TYR A 522 22.47 17.46 -9.40
CA TYR A 522 21.70 18.17 -10.42
C TYR A 522 21.16 19.49 -9.86
N GLU A 523 21.44 20.57 -10.55
CA GLU A 523 20.83 21.87 -10.29
C GLU A 523 19.33 21.84 -10.60
N THR A 524 18.58 22.71 -9.93
CA THR A 524 17.16 22.95 -10.22
C THR A 524 16.95 24.44 -10.47
N PRO A 525 15.74 24.88 -10.87
CA PRO A 525 15.41 26.29 -10.87
C PRO A 525 15.66 26.96 -9.51
N ASP A 526 15.65 26.19 -8.42
CA ASP A 526 15.64 26.73 -7.06
C ASP A 526 17.02 27.09 -6.49
N PHE A 527 18.08 26.40 -6.93
CA PHE A 527 19.44 26.57 -6.39
C PHE A 527 20.52 26.32 -7.46
N THR A 528 21.73 26.80 -7.20
CA THR A 528 22.93 26.57 -8.03
C THR A 528 23.94 25.71 -7.29
N ILE A 529 24.83 25.06 -8.04
CA ILE A 529 25.89 24.18 -7.53
C ILE A 529 27.23 24.57 -8.13
N ASP A 530 28.14 25.05 -7.29
CA ASP A 530 29.54 25.27 -7.66
C ASP A 530 30.40 24.11 -7.18
N ILE A 531 31.17 23.50 -8.09
CA ILE A 531 32.01 22.33 -7.81
C ILE A 531 33.48 22.76 -7.72
N ASN A 532 34.14 22.41 -6.62
CA ASN A 532 35.57 22.59 -6.45
C ASN A 532 36.20 21.31 -5.87
N ASN A 533 36.83 20.51 -6.72
CA ASN A 533 37.36 19.18 -6.39
C ASN A 533 36.29 18.27 -5.75
N ASN A 534 36.47 17.92 -4.47
CA ASN A 534 35.55 17.07 -3.71
C ASN A 534 34.48 17.87 -2.96
N PHE A 535 34.49 19.20 -3.06
CA PHE A 535 33.53 20.08 -2.41
C PHE A 535 32.48 20.57 -3.39
N TYR A 536 31.23 20.57 -2.93
CA TYR A 536 30.10 21.14 -3.66
C TYR A 536 29.51 22.24 -2.79
N LYS A 537 29.41 23.45 -3.35
CA LYS A 537 28.73 24.59 -2.72
C LYS A 537 27.37 24.74 -3.37
N LEU A 538 26.32 24.67 -2.56
CA LEU A 538 24.93 24.84 -2.98
C LEU A 538 24.43 26.18 -2.46
N ALA A 539 23.77 26.98 -3.30
CA ALA A 539 23.20 28.26 -2.92
C ALA A 539 21.79 28.44 -3.50
N ILE A 540 20.83 28.83 -2.66
CA ILE A 540 19.47 29.19 -3.08
C ILE A 540 19.53 30.46 -3.93
N LYS A 541 18.81 30.48 -5.06
CA LYS A 541 18.83 31.65 -5.94
C LYS A 541 18.13 32.86 -5.28
N PRO A 542 18.66 34.09 -5.45
CA PRO A 542 18.05 35.29 -4.89
C PRO A 542 16.58 35.44 -5.32
N GLY A 543 15.70 35.78 -4.38
CA GLY A 543 14.26 35.95 -4.62
C GLY A 543 13.44 34.66 -4.59
N ASN A 544 14.08 33.50 -4.41
CA ASN A 544 13.37 32.25 -4.18
C ASN A 544 13.11 32.01 -2.69
N SER A 545 11.88 31.68 -2.32
CA SER A 545 11.47 31.32 -0.96
C SER A 545 11.32 29.80 -0.77
N LYS A 546 11.82 29.02 -1.72
CA LYS A 546 11.69 27.56 -1.75
C LYS A 546 13.00 26.89 -1.37
N ILE A 547 12.96 26.12 -0.29
CA ILE A 547 14.07 25.30 0.18
C ILE A 547 13.89 23.90 -0.40
N PRO A 548 14.85 23.36 -1.17
CA PRO A 548 14.72 22.02 -1.72
C PRO A 548 14.67 21.00 -0.59
N THR A 549 13.66 20.13 -0.60
CA THR A 549 13.47 19.07 0.40
C THR A 549 14.43 17.90 0.21
N THR A 550 14.90 17.69 -1.03
CA THR A 550 15.91 16.70 -1.40
C THR A 550 16.77 17.22 -2.55
N ILE A 551 18.00 16.70 -2.69
CA ILE A 551 18.90 17.03 -3.80
C ILE A 551 19.05 15.80 -4.69
N LYS A 552 18.71 15.92 -5.97
CA LYS A 552 18.86 14.82 -6.93
C LYS A 552 20.32 14.68 -7.35
N GLY A 553 20.81 13.44 -7.46
CA GLY A 553 22.15 13.15 -7.90
C GLY A 553 22.28 11.80 -8.60
N ALA A 554 23.50 11.54 -9.10
CA ALA A 554 23.88 10.27 -9.68
C ALA A 554 25.30 9.86 -9.28
N LEU A 555 25.50 8.57 -9.02
CA LEU A 555 26.81 7.94 -8.91
C LEU A 555 27.11 7.18 -10.20
N GLY A 556 28.31 7.38 -10.77
CA GLY A 556 28.72 6.69 -11.99
C GLY A 556 30.14 6.14 -11.91
N LEU A 557 30.37 4.97 -12.52
CA LEU A 557 31.67 4.35 -12.65
C LEU A 557 31.90 3.89 -14.10
N GLY A 558 32.70 4.63 -14.87
CA GLY A 558 32.95 4.35 -16.28
C GLY A 558 31.66 4.34 -17.12
N THR A 559 31.47 3.28 -17.92
CA THR A 559 30.28 3.06 -18.76
C THR A 559 29.18 2.24 -18.08
N GLN A 560 29.36 1.90 -16.79
CA GLN A 560 28.34 1.16 -16.05
C GLN A 560 27.07 2.00 -15.87
N ARG A 561 25.95 1.30 -15.64
CA ARG A 561 24.69 1.94 -15.25
C ARG A 561 24.89 2.75 -13.97
N LYS A 562 24.32 3.95 -13.94
CA LYS A 562 24.42 4.89 -12.83
C LYS A 562 23.39 4.58 -11.74
N LEU A 563 23.76 4.83 -10.49
CA LEU A 563 22.82 4.92 -9.37
C LEU A 563 22.24 6.32 -9.38
N HIS A 564 20.94 6.46 -9.60
CA HIS A 564 20.23 7.72 -9.38
C HIS A 564 19.72 7.74 -7.94
N PHE A 565 19.93 8.85 -7.23
CA PHE A 565 19.57 8.98 -5.83
C PHE A 565 18.99 10.35 -5.49
N HIS A 566 18.19 10.39 -4.43
CA HIS A 566 17.77 11.61 -3.76
C HIS A 566 18.51 11.71 -2.44
N MET A 567 19.27 12.78 -2.28
CA MET A 567 20.02 13.10 -1.08
C MET A 567 19.17 13.88 -0.09
N GLU A 568 19.45 13.70 1.21
CA GLU A 568 18.99 14.64 2.23
C GLU A 568 19.41 16.07 1.89
N SER A 569 18.48 17.01 2.08
CA SER A 569 18.77 18.41 1.84
C SER A 569 19.86 18.89 2.81
N PRO A 570 20.96 19.48 2.32
CA PRO A 570 22.02 20.00 3.18
C PRO A 570 21.68 21.39 3.74
N PHE A 571 20.57 22.00 3.30
CA PHE A 571 20.10 23.28 3.84
C PHE A 571 19.47 23.08 5.22
N GLN A 572 19.88 23.88 6.18
CA GLN A 572 19.47 23.75 7.58
C GLN A 572 19.07 25.10 8.16
N GLY A 573 18.02 25.11 8.96
CA GLY A 573 17.47 26.30 9.61
C GLY A 573 16.23 25.94 10.41
N MET A 574 15.50 26.94 10.90
CA MET A 574 14.19 26.73 11.52
C MET A 574 13.13 27.43 10.67
N ALA A 575 12.27 26.66 10.01
CA ALA A 575 11.20 27.19 9.19
C ALA A 575 10.04 26.21 9.08
N LEU A 576 8.83 26.72 8.90
CA LEU A 576 7.70 25.92 8.45
C LEU A 576 7.67 25.98 6.92
N VAL A 577 7.65 24.82 6.27
CA VAL A 577 7.61 24.72 4.82
C VAL A 577 6.46 23.83 4.34
N ASP A 578 5.98 24.06 3.13
CA ASP A 578 5.01 23.18 2.47
C ASP A 578 5.66 21.90 1.91
N LYS A 579 4.89 21.10 1.17
CA LYS A 579 5.34 19.85 0.53
C LYS A 579 6.40 20.06 -0.54
N ASP A 580 6.39 21.23 -1.17
CA ASP A 580 7.28 21.57 -2.27
C ASP A 580 8.52 22.29 -1.74
N GLY A 581 8.50 22.73 -0.47
CA GLY A 581 9.61 23.39 0.21
C GLY A 581 9.45 24.91 0.33
N SER A 582 8.29 25.46 -0.06
CA SER A 582 8.02 26.89 0.08
C SER A 582 7.87 27.26 1.55
N ILE A 583 8.56 28.31 2.00
CA ILE A 583 8.44 28.82 3.37
C ILE A 583 7.03 29.38 3.59
N ILE A 584 6.41 28.97 4.69
CA ILE A 584 5.12 29.48 5.15
C ILE A 584 5.35 30.72 6.02
N GLU A 585 4.71 31.82 5.67
CA GLU A 585 4.77 33.05 6.47
C GLU A 585 4.11 32.87 7.84
N GLU A 586 4.68 33.48 8.88
CA GLU A 586 4.20 33.40 10.26
C GLU A 586 2.74 33.88 10.44
N SER A 587 2.29 34.79 9.58
CA SER A 587 0.93 35.33 9.62
C SER A 587 -0.14 34.35 9.08
N THR A 588 0.29 33.27 8.42
CA THR A 588 -0.58 32.33 7.72
C THR A 588 -1.44 31.55 8.72
N LYS A 589 -2.77 31.64 8.58
CA LYS A 589 -3.70 30.82 9.35
C LYS A 589 -3.82 29.44 8.70
N LEU A 590 -3.55 28.40 9.49
CA LEU A 590 -3.58 27.02 9.04
C LEU A 590 -4.76 26.27 9.67
N SER A 591 -5.40 25.41 8.88
CA SER A 591 -6.40 24.47 9.36
C SER A 591 -5.78 23.10 9.67
N LEU A 592 -6.48 22.24 10.40
CA LEU A 592 -6.04 20.86 10.65
C LEU A 592 -5.80 20.05 9.35
N ARG A 593 -6.46 20.42 8.24
CA ARG A 593 -6.23 19.78 6.94
C ARG A 593 -4.87 20.13 6.35
N ASN A 594 -4.34 21.32 6.64
CA ASN A 594 -3.05 21.75 6.13
C ASN A 594 -1.89 20.95 6.72
N LEU A 595 -2.06 20.30 7.89
CA LEU A 595 -1.00 19.55 8.57
C LEU A 595 -0.37 18.44 7.72
N TYR A 596 -1.14 17.79 6.82
CA TYR A 596 -0.63 16.75 5.91
C TYR A 596 0.39 17.29 4.89
N GLY A 597 0.33 18.59 4.62
CA GLY A 597 1.14 19.29 3.61
C GLY A 597 2.30 20.09 4.20
N LEU A 598 2.52 20.08 5.52
CA LEU A 598 3.49 20.96 6.16
C LEU A 598 4.60 20.19 6.86
N ARG A 599 5.82 20.75 6.82
CA ARG A 599 7.00 20.21 7.48
C ARG A 599 7.69 21.29 8.30
N LEU A 600 8.21 20.89 9.45
CA LEU A 600 9.18 21.66 10.22
C LEU A 600 10.56 21.32 9.69
N LEU A 601 11.25 22.34 9.17
CA LEU A 601 12.68 22.30 8.90
C LEU A 601 13.39 22.64 10.21
N THR A 602 14.33 21.80 10.61
CA THR A 602 15.20 22.02 11.77
C THR A 602 16.66 21.77 11.43
N THR A 603 17.57 22.17 12.32
CA THR A 603 19.00 21.91 12.19
C THR A 603 19.35 20.65 12.99
N PRO A 604 19.65 19.51 12.35
CA PRO A 604 19.99 18.27 13.05
C PRO A 604 21.21 18.46 13.95
N GLY A 605 21.17 17.86 15.15
CA GLY A 605 22.22 17.96 16.16
C GLY A 605 22.15 19.20 17.07
N LYS A 606 21.24 20.15 16.81
CA LYS A 606 20.84 21.17 17.80
C LYS A 606 19.50 20.76 18.39
N GLU A 607 19.39 20.75 19.72
CA GLU A 607 18.11 20.51 20.40
C GLU A 607 17.11 21.58 19.97
N SER A 608 16.21 21.22 19.06
CA SER A 608 15.13 22.07 18.59
C SER A 608 13.87 21.64 19.33
N ILE A 609 13.27 22.55 20.10
CA ILE A 609 12.07 22.24 20.89
C ILE A 609 10.89 22.98 20.26
N LEU A 610 9.92 22.22 19.75
CA LEU A 610 8.63 22.77 19.36
C LEU A 610 7.75 22.90 20.59
N THR A 611 7.28 24.12 20.85
CA THR A 611 6.33 24.40 21.92
C THR A 611 4.96 24.74 21.33
N LEU A 612 3.95 23.98 21.75
CA LEU A 612 2.57 24.14 21.35
C LEU A 612 1.77 24.72 22.51
N SER A 613 0.94 25.73 22.25
CA SER A 613 0.07 26.35 23.26
C SER A 613 -1.26 26.80 22.68
N ASN A 614 -2.32 26.81 23.49
CA ASN A 614 -3.59 27.41 23.11
C ASN A 614 -3.54 28.93 23.37
N LYS A 615 -4.11 29.74 22.46
CA LYS A 615 -4.16 31.20 22.60
C LYS A 615 -4.88 31.67 23.87
N PHE A 616 -5.96 31.02 24.26
CA PHE A 616 -6.77 31.38 25.43
C PHE A 616 -6.28 30.71 26.70
N SER A 617 -5.73 29.49 26.59
CA SER A 617 -5.23 28.70 27.72
C SER A 617 -3.71 28.55 27.62
N THR A 618 -2.98 29.65 27.81
CA THR A 618 -1.51 29.71 27.63
C THR A 618 -0.71 28.97 28.69
N ASP A 619 -1.34 28.62 29.82
CA ASP A 619 -0.70 27.91 30.93
C ASP A 619 -0.41 26.44 30.58
N VAL A 620 -1.18 25.86 29.66
CA VAL A 620 -0.97 24.50 29.18
C VAL A 620 -0.10 24.54 27.93
N LYS A 621 1.17 24.15 28.09
CA LYS A 621 2.13 24.03 27.01
C LYS A 621 2.54 22.58 26.82
N ILE A 622 2.67 22.17 25.56
CA ILE A 622 3.23 20.87 25.20
C ILE A 622 4.53 21.15 24.44
N SER A 623 5.66 20.73 25.01
CA SER A 623 6.97 20.86 24.37
C SER A 623 7.47 19.49 23.90
N LYS A 624 7.97 19.44 22.66
CA LYS A 624 8.51 18.21 22.05
C LYS A 624 9.86 18.51 21.41
N SER A 625 10.82 17.63 21.65
CA SER A 625 12.10 17.67 20.94
C SER A 625 11.89 17.23 19.49
N ILE A 626 12.46 18.00 18.56
CA ILE A 626 12.56 17.69 17.14
C ILE A 626 14.00 17.31 16.85
N ILE A 627 14.17 16.09 16.37
CA ILE A 627 15.47 15.46 16.08
C ILE A 627 15.73 15.43 14.57
N PRO A 628 14.76 15.08 13.70
CA PRO A 628 14.99 15.01 12.26
C PRO A 628 15.01 16.39 11.59
N THR A 629 15.87 16.56 10.58
CA THR A 629 15.96 17.77 9.74
C THR A 629 14.61 18.19 9.17
N PHE A 630 13.82 17.22 8.69
CA PHE A 630 12.46 17.43 8.22
C PHE A 630 11.49 16.57 9.04
N GLN A 631 10.61 17.22 9.80
CA GLN A 631 9.55 16.54 10.54
C GLN A 631 8.17 16.96 10.02
N PRO A 632 7.36 16.03 9.51
CA PRO A 632 5.98 16.32 9.13
C PRO A 632 5.17 16.87 10.31
N LEU A 633 4.50 18.00 10.12
CA LEU A 633 3.76 18.65 11.20
C LEU A 633 2.55 17.82 11.68
N ILE A 634 2.01 16.99 10.78
CA ILE A 634 0.96 16.00 11.11
C ILE A 634 1.36 15.06 12.25
N ALA A 635 2.66 14.87 12.51
CA ALA A 635 3.15 14.06 13.63
C ALA A 635 2.65 14.55 14.99
N PHE A 636 2.34 15.85 15.11
CA PHE A 636 1.88 16.50 16.34
C PHE A 636 0.37 16.75 16.36
N ARG A 637 -0.38 16.08 15.47
CA ARG A 637 -1.83 16.31 15.33
C ARG A 637 -2.58 16.08 16.64
N ASP A 638 -2.25 15.02 17.37
CA ASP A 638 -2.99 14.68 18.60
C ASP A 638 -2.74 15.73 19.70
N GLU A 639 -1.51 16.24 19.82
CA GLU A 639 -1.17 17.37 20.69
C GLU A 639 -1.91 18.65 20.29
N ILE A 640 -1.90 19.00 18.99
CA ILE A 640 -2.60 20.19 18.47
C ILE A 640 -4.10 20.10 18.74
N VAL A 641 -4.71 18.94 18.45
CA VAL A 641 -6.15 18.72 18.66
C VAL A 641 -6.50 18.80 20.14
N ARG A 642 -5.68 18.20 21.02
CA ARG A 642 -5.89 18.25 22.47
C ARG A 642 -5.85 19.68 23.00
N LEU A 643 -4.88 20.50 22.56
CA LEU A 643 -4.78 21.90 22.93
C LEU A 643 -5.92 22.75 22.36
N PHE A 644 -6.36 22.45 21.13
CA PHE A 644 -7.47 23.17 20.50
C PHE A 644 -8.78 23.01 21.28
N TYR A 645 -9.06 21.81 21.79
CA TYR A 645 -10.25 21.50 22.59
C TYR A 645 -10.19 22.01 24.05
N LEU A 646 -9.12 22.68 24.48
CA LEU A 646 -9.08 23.33 25.80
C LEU A 646 -9.95 24.60 25.87
N ALA A 647 -10.34 25.14 24.73
CA ALA A 647 -11.24 26.29 24.60
C ALA A 647 -12.41 25.93 23.67
N ASP A 648 -13.41 26.81 23.58
CA ASP A 648 -14.57 26.59 22.72
C ASP A 648 -14.13 26.39 21.25
N ALA A 649 -14.43 25.22 20.69
CA ALA A 649 -14.09 24.88 19.31
C ALA A 649 -14.90 25.69 18.28
N MET A 650 -16.03 26.28 18.69
CA MET A 650 -16.86 27.14 17.85
C MET A 650 -16.41 28.61 17.88
N ASP A 651 -15.53 29.00 18.79
CA ASP A 651 -14.96 30.34 18.79
C ASP A 651 -13.92 30.47 17.66
N HIS A 652 -14.24 31.33 16.69
CA HIS A 652 -13.37 31.69 15.57
C HIS A 652 -11.99 32.24 15.97
N ALA A 653 -11.83 32.73 17.22
CA ALA A 653 -10.58 33.23 17.75
C ALA A 653 -9.72 32.15 18.42
N ASN A 654 -10.27 30.95 18.67
CA ASN A 654 -9.56 29.81 19.23
C ASN A 654 -8.53 29.30 18.23
N ARG A 655 -7.27 29.24 18.65
CA ARG A 655 -6.15 28.78 17.82
C ARG A 655 -5.03 28.22 18.69
N VAL A 656 -4.28 27.29 18.10
CA VAL A 656 -3.04 26.76 18.67
C VAL A 656 -1.87 27.48 18.02
N CYS A 657 -0.94 27.96 18.83
CA CYS A 657 0.29 28.61 18.39
C CYS A 657 1.44 27.59 18.45
N LEU A 658 2.28 27.62 17.41
CA LEU A 658 3.51 26.85 17.30
C LEU A 658 4.67 27.81 17.55
N GLN A 659 5.58 27.46 18.45
CA GLN A 659 6.74 28.28 18.85
C GLN A 659 8.02 27.45 18.80
#